data_AF-A0A7C7C6X1-F1
#
_entry.id   AF-A0A7C7C6X1-F1
#
_cell.length_a   1.000
_cell.length_b   1.000
_cell.length_c   1.000
_cell.angle_alpha   90.00
_cell.angle_beta   90.00
_cell.angle_gamma   90.00
#
_symmetry.space_group_name_H-M   'P 1'
#
loop_
_entity.id
_entity.type
_entity.pdbx_description
1 polymer ?
#
loop_
_entity_poly.entity_id
_entity_poly.type
_entity_poly.pdbx_seq_one_letter_code
_entity_poly.pdbx_strand_id
1 'polypeptide(L)'
;MKKVITLLFVATIVVLNGLVVAQQGAEYWFGPDPGSDAGIFVSGSESAVISAVTTGLEPGVYDVGIRPRSAEGVWGFASFVRLKIAGDDVSDMINAAEYFWDIDPGFGSGLSIPVEEIMDGRFVVQTTGLDLGIHVLSVRLQTTGGEWGISTQSDVTICTNYSVTADFTAEKDALTVYLTDQSEHANSVSWIVDGDLSSATSFLNPTLVLEPGNHTITQIAINECDENEVSQDVWASGIGHLSGSVITTSEATDLYIYGAFSNVESVTLHNEGYSISPITFIHADSSDVIFSSWTAPPGSDFSELDLTVVETSGESSTLEACVTVDEIYISISTNIQTQGFLRRNIWTPVSVWVTNDGNVPVYGVPLFINLEGDIDARIDLDLIWPEHVAMLEDELLQEIVSNQFYNYESTEGEEFLGTLALIPSIEPGESFEMIFEIIFDEEAEGNVVISSLAGGPWGGLGIYNDGIERTTPCGIPVCLDGLINALSLILGSATAGGSVITVGLMNLICNMVNCVMAHYDEVGVLDCHPTGIVLGVAGAAGALTGQAIIGQVLAVLRNFQNLFDDREAGFCECFLDPENCDDGDEGSATAAFSLDPNDKYGPLGWGEEHWLAEGDDTMFYRFVCENDSGATATAAEVLFIDSLDIEKLDLSTLRFHSVTYADTSIVIEEDDGRFVKEIDLRPGKNAILRIEGEVDELTGILTVVFSSLDPETGAVTFDIDAGFLNPNVIPPEGEAEVNFSVKMIEGESLHGEVVENFVDIYFDANDPIRSPVWSNTFDGIPPNILIENAEVVSDTSLVLTLGGGDNDSGIRYQKIYYYDTVADSSVLVGTFGINDTVEVVLDPSLEWNLYAMGIDGVGNSETLEGTVSAASFIEFEYGPLVCVGDFNNDMTVGVDDLLIMLAVIGLSNELSTDLNGNGATDVDDLLTFLQAFGVDCSYNL
;
A
#
# COMPACT_ATOMS: atom_id res chain seq x y z
N MET A 1 -41.43 -19.33 -34.45
CA MET A 1 -41.32 -20.81 -34.18
C MET A 1 -40.88 -21.00 -32.74
N LYS A 2 -41.48 -21.87 -31.92
CA LYS A 2 -41.06 -22.10 -30.51
C LYS A 2 -39.65 -22.70 -30.49
N LYS A 3 -38.61 -21.89 -30.29
CA LYS A 3 -37.23 -22.35 -30.16
C LYS A 3 -36.90 -22.47 -28.67
N VAL A 4 -36.93 -23.69 -28.15
CA VAL A 4 -36.26 -24.03 -26.89
C VAL A 4 -34.77 -23.99 -27.19
N ILE A 5 -34.00 -23.14 -26.50
CA ILE A 5 -32.55 -23.15 -26.59
C ILE A 5 -32.04 -24.09 -25.49
N THR A 6 -31.30 -25.12 -25.91
CA THR A 6 -30.65 -26.08 -25.03
C THR A 6 -29.24 -25.54 -24.75
N LEU A 7 -29.01 -25.01 -23.56
CA LEU A 7 -27.68 -24.59 -23.11
C LEU A 7 -26.97 -25.81 -22.51
N LEU A 8 -25.87 -26.23 -23.13
CA LEU A 8 -25.00 -27.27 -22.57
C LEU A 8 -24.00 -26.58 -21.64
N PHE A 9 -24.11 -26.80 -20.34
CA PHE A 9 -23.14 -26.31 -19.36
C PHE A 9 -22.47 -27.51 -18.69
N VAL A 10 -21.13 -27.50 -18.71
CA VAL A 10 -20.31 -28.35 -17.86
C VAL A 10 -20.01 -27.51 -16.62
N ALA A 11 -20.71 -27.79 -15.52
CA ALA A 11 -20.41 -27.13 -14.27
C ALA A 11 -19.11 -27.72 -13.72
N THR A 12 -18.05 -26.91 -13.65
CA THR A 12 -16.84 -27.27 -12.91
C THR A 12 -17.22 -27.39 -11.43
N ILE A 13 -16.94 -28.54 -10.84
CA ILE A 13 -17.19 -28.82 -9.42
C ILE A 13 -16.33 -27.86 -8.58
N VAL A 14 -16.97 -27.00 -7.79
CA VAL A 14 -16.28 -26.21 -6.78
C VAL A 14 -15.89 -27.15 -5.64
N VAL A 15 -14.59 -27.36 -5.45
CA VAL A 15 -14.04 -28.05 -4.28
C VAL A 15 -13.81 -26.99 -3.20
N LEU A 16 -14.56 -27.09 -2.11
CA LEU A 16 -14.22 -26.45 -0.84
C LEU A 16 -14.14 -27.59 0.19
N ASN A 17 -12.98 -27.74 0.82
CA ASN A 17 -12.71 -28.73 1.87
C ASN A 17 -12.90 -30.20 1.48
N GLY A 18 -12.49 -30.59 0.26
CA GLY A 18 -12.25 -32.00 -0.08
C GLY A 18 -13.45 -32.94 -0.12
N LEU A 19 -14.70 -32.47 -0.01
CA LEU A 19 -15.90 -33.29 -0.24
C LEU A 19 -16.62 -32.92 -1.54
N VAL A 20 -16.74 -33.89 -2.45
CA VAL A 20 -17.62 -33.80 -3.63
C VAL A 20 -19.06 -33.91 -3.14
N VAL A 21 -19.82 -32.83 -3.29
CA VAL A 21 -21.24 -32.77 -2.92
C VAL A 21 -22.10 -32.93 -4.18
N ALA A 22 -23.00 -33.91 -4.19
CA ALA A 22 -23.92 -34.13 -5.31
C ALA A 22 -24.88 -32.93 -5.51
N GLN A 23 -25.17 -32.58 -6.77
CA GLN A 23 -26.03 -31.45 -7.13
C GLN A 23 -27.54 -31.79 -7.00
N GLN A 24 -28.35 -30.88 -6.43
CA GLN A 24 -29.82 -31.00 -6.32
C GLN A 24 -30.57 -30.36 -7.51
N GLY A 25 -29.98 -29.32 -8.11
CA GLY A 25 -30.53 -28.59 -9.25
C GLY A 25 -29.83 -27.25 -9.49
N ALA A 26 -30.49 -26.34 -10.21
CA ALA A 26 -30.05 -24.96 -10.42
C ALA A 26 -31.25 -24.04 -10.65
N GLU A 27 -31.10 -22.74 -10.42
CA GLU A 27 -32.07 -21.71 -10.84
C GLU A 27 -31.50 -20.87 -11.98
N TYR A 28 -32.37 -20.34 -12.84
CA TYR A 28 -31.99 -19.38 -13.89
C TYR A 28 -32.95 -18.20 -13.97
N TRP A 29 -32.49 -17.06 -14.50
CA TRP A 29 -33.28 -15.84 -14.66
C TRP A 29 -32.80 -15.00 -15.85
N PHE A 30 -33.60 -14.01 -16.25
CA PHE A 30 -33.26 -13.03 -17.29
C PHE A 30 -33.15 -11.64 -16.67
N GLY A 31 -32.02 -10.97 -16.89
CA GLY A 31 -31.71 -9.64 -16.33
C GLY A 31 -30.83 -9.70 -15.06
N PRO A 32 -30.90 -8.68 -14.20
CA PRO A 32 -30.12 -8.62 -12.95
C PRO A 32 -30.34 -9.82 -12.04
N ASP A 33 -29.33 -10.21 -11.25
CA ASP A 33 -29.45 -11.30 -10.26
C ASP A 33 -30.58 -11.02 -9.26
N PRO A 34 -31.64 -11.85 -9.22
CA PRO A 34 -32.75 -11.65 -8.30
C PRO A 34 -32.42 -12.11 -6.88
N GLY A 35 -31.23 -12.65 -6.64
CA GLY A 35 -30.84 -13.29 -5.39
C GLY A 35 -31.27 -14.75 -5.32
N SER A 36 -30.76 -15.45 -4.30
CA SER A 36 -30.93 -16.89 -4.13
C SER A 36 -32.39 -17.28 -3.91
N ASP A 37 -32.85 -18.34 -4.60
CA ASP A 37 -34.21 -18.90 -4.51
C ASP A 37 -35.32 -17.99 -5.11
N ALA A 38 -34.92 -16.96 -5.86
CA ALA A 38 -35.82 -16.04 -6.56
C ALA A 38 -35.85 -16.26 -8.08
N GLY A 39 -34.99 -17.13 -8.61
CA GLY A 39 -34.97 -17.53 -10.02
C GLY A 39 -35.94 -18.66 -10.36
N ILE A 40 -35.97 -19.07 -11.63
CA ILE A 40 -36.73 -20.23 -12.09
C ILE A 40 -35.95 -21.49 -11.77
N PHE A 41 -36.40 -22.26 -10.78
CA PHE A 41 -35.74 -23.49 -10.36
C PHE A 41 -35.96 -24.67 -11.32
N VAL A 42 -34.88 -25.42 -11.57
CA VAL A 42 -34.84 -26.63 -12.39
C VAL A 42 -34.12 -27.73 -11.61
N SER A 43 -34.82 -28.85 -11.39
CA SER A 43 -34.28 -30.05 -10.73
C SER A 43 -33.42 -30.88 -11.69
N GLY A 44 -32.24 -31.36 -11.26
CA GLY A 44 -31.40 -32.26 -12.05
C GLY A 44 -30.20 -32.80 -11.24
N SER A 45 -29.70 -33.99 -11.62
CA SER A 45 -28.47 -34.59 -11.07
C SER A 45 -27.30 -34.44 -12.05
N GLU A 46 -26.08 -34.30 -11.51
CA GLU A 46 -24.75 -34.24 -12.14
C GLU A 46 -24.74 -34.21 -13.69
N SER A 47 -24.35 -33.04 -14.24
CA SER A 47 -24.43 -32.66 -15.66
C SER A 47 -25.85 -32.45 -16.19
N ALA A 48 -26.56 -31.48 -15.62
CA ALA A 48 -27.87 -31.09 -16.10
C ALA A 48 -27.76 -30.10 -17.27
N VAL A 49 -28.20 -30.53 -18.46
CA VAL A 49 -28.49 -29.62 -19.57
C VAL A 49 -29.76 -28.83 -19.24
N ILE A 50 -29.63 -27.52 -19.05
CA ILE A 50 -30.76 -26.67 -18.65
C ILE A 50 -31.31 -25.97 -19.89
N SER A 51 -32.60 -26.19 -20.14
CA SER A 51 -33.32 -25.56 -21.24
C SER A 51 -34.07 -24.34 -20.71
N ALA A 52 -33.52 -23.14 -20.94
CA ALA A 52 -34.17 -21.89 -20.56
C ALA A 52 -35.38 -21.65 -21.47
N VAL A 53 -36.53 -21.35 -20.86
CA VAL A 53 -37.78 -21.10 -21.60
C VAL A 53 -37.85 -19.62 -21.96
N THR A 54 -37.63 -19.30 -23.25
CA THR A 54 -37.63 -17.92 -23.78
C THR A 54 -39.02 -17.42 -24.21
N THR A 55 -40.08 -18.19 -23.92
CA THR A 55 -41.45 -17.87 -24.37
C THR A 55 -41.97 -16.63 -23.65
N GLY A 56 -42.31 -15.58 -24.40
CA GLY A 56 -42.86 -14.33 -23.85
C GLY A 56 -41.83 -13.22 -23.66
N LEU A 57 -40.56 -13.45 -23.99
CA LEU A 57 -39.56 -12.39 -24.10
C LEU A 57 -39.72 -11.64 -25.43
N GLU A 58 -39.60 -10.32 -25.38
CA GLU A 58 -39.58 -9.46 -26.57
C GLU A 58 -38.23 -9.60 -27.32
N PRO A 59 -38.15 -9.22 -28.61
CA PRO A 59 -36.87 -9.12 -29.30
C PRO A 59 -35.92 -8.16 -28.58
N GLY A 60 -34.71 -8.62 -28.28
CA GLY A 60 -33.76 -7.86 -27.45
C GLY A 60 -32.57 -8.71 -27.02
N VAL A 61 -31.59 -8.06 -26.37
CA VAL A 61 -30.46 -8.75 -25.74
C VAL A 61 -30.75 -8.88 -24.25
N TYR A 62 -30.57 -10.08 -23.71
CA TYR A 62 -30.81 -10.43 -22.32
C TYR A 62 -29.56 -11.06 -21.73
N ASP A 63 -29.17 -10.62 -20.55
CA ASP A 63 -28.21 -11.38 -19.73
C ASP A 63 -28.99 -12.46 -18.97
N VAL A 64 -28.56 -13.70 -19.10
CA VAL A 64 -29.21 -14.86 -18.49
C VAL A 64 -28.31 -15.37 -17.39
N GLY A 65 -28.74 -15.18 -16.15
CA GLY A 65 -28.03 -15.70 -14.99
C GLY A 65 -28.47 -17.11 -14.62
N ILE A 66 -27.55 -17.89 -14.07
CA ILE A 66 -27.79 -19.25 -13.57
C ILE A 66 -26.96 -19.50 -12.32
N ARG A 67 -27.52 -20.22 -11.34
CA ARG A 67 -26.82 -20.60 -10.10
C ARG A 67 -27.18 -22.03 -9.65
N PRO A 68 -26.21 -22.91 -9.37
CA PRO A 68 -26.47 -24.28 -8.91
C PRO A 68 -26.81 -24.36 -7.42
N ARG A 69 -27.54 -25.41 -7.02
CA ARG A 69 -27.85 -25.76 -5.62
C ARG A 69 -27.27 -27.12 -5.23
N SER A 70 -26.57 -27.17 -4.10
CA SER A 70 -26.04 -28.40 -3.50
C SER A 70 -27.15 -29.29 -2.94
N ALA A 71 -26.87 -30.58 -2.67
CA ALA A 71 -27.80 -31.51 -2.00
C ALA A 71 -28.25 -31.05 -0.61
N GLU A 72 -27.42 -30.30 0.10
CA GLU A 72 -27.67 -29.70 1.42
C GLU A 72 -28.42 -28.36 1.31
N GLY A 73 -28.71 -27.93 0.08
CA GLY A 73 -29.54 -26.76 -0.19
C GLY A 73 -28.78 -25.43 -0.27
N VAL A 74 -27.45 -25.46 -0.34
CA VAL A 74 -26.58 -24.28 -0.47
C VAL A 74 -26.49 -23.83 -1.93
N TRP A 75 -26.55 -22.52 -2.18
CA TRP A 75 -26.45 -21.95 -3.52
C TRP A 75 -25.01 -21.58 -3.87
N GLY A 76 -24.56 -21.92 -5.07
CA GLY A 76 -23.23 -21.58 -5.59
C GLY A 76 -23.13 -20.15 -6.12
N PHE A 77 -22.09 -19.82 -6.88
CA PHE A 77 -22.00 -18.51 -7.54
C PHE A 77 -22.92 -18.41 -8.75
N ALA A 78 -23.39 -17.20 -9.05
CA ALA A 78 -24.14 -16.89 -10.25
C ALA A 78 -23.18 -16.79 -11.46
N SER A 79 -23.54 -17.42 -12.58
CA SER A 79 -22.86 -17.30 -13.87
C SER A 79 -23.81 -16.68 -14.88
N PHE A 80 -23.28 -15.90 -15.84
CA PHE A 80 -24.10 -15.17 -16.82
C PHE A 80 -23.74 -15.53 -18.25
N VAL A 81 -24.77 -15.59 -19.12
CA VAL A 81 -24.63 -15.71 -20.57
C VAL A 81 -25.50 -14.68 -21.25
N ARG A 82 -24.94 -13.96 -22.23
CA ARG A 82 -25.69 -12.98 -23.02
C ARG A 82 -26.40 -13.67 -24.19
N LEU A 83 -27.72 -13.55 -24.25
CA LEU A 83 -28.57 -14.10 -25.30
C LEU A 83 -29.29 -12.99 -26.07
N LYS A 84 -29.24 -13.04 -27.41
CA LYS A 84 -30.04 -12.17 -28.27
C LYS A 84 -31.28 -12.91 -28.76
N ILE A 85 -32.46 -12.44 -28.38
CA ILE A 85 -33.75 -12.81 -28.96
C ILE A 85 -33.95 -11.98 -30.22
N ALA A 86 -33.84 -12.60 -31.39
CA ALA A 86 -34.09 -11.93 -32.66
C ALA A 86 -35.61 -11.81 -32.92
N GLY A 87 -36.05 -10.67 -33.44
CA GLY A 87 -37.39 -10.51 -34.01
C GLY A 87 -37.49 -11.21 -35.37
N ASP A 88 -38.70 -11.56 -35.80
CA ASP A 88 -38.96 -12.36 -37.01
C ASP A 88 -38.61 -11.67 -38.36
N ASP A 89 -37.91 -10.52 -38.40
CA ASP A 89 -37.65 -9.74 -39.64
C ASP A 89 -36.16 -9.38 -39.87
N VAL A 90 -35.27 -10.37 -40.02
CA VAL A 90 -33.87 -10.10 -40.47
C VAL A 90 -33.56 -10.75 -41.83
N SER A 91 -34.45 -11.61 -42.38
CA SER A 91 -34.15 -12.29 -43.65
C SER A 91 -34.28 -11.41 -44.89
N ASP A 92 -34.93 -10.24 -44.80
CA ASP A 92 -35.26 -9.41 -45.97
C ASP A 92 -34.32 -8.19 -46.15
N MET A 93 -33.25 -8.08 -45.35
CA MET A 93 -32.36 -6.90 -45.35
C MET A 93 -30.93 -7.16 -45.87
N ILE A 94 -30.52 -8.40 -46.16
CA ILE A 94 -29.15 -8.72 -46.62
C ILE A 94 -29.14 -9.10 -48.10
N ASN A 95 -28.30 -8.44 -48.90
CA ASN A 95 -28.19 -8.65 -50.35
C ASN A 95 -26.91 -9.39 -50.78
N ALA A 96 -25.82 -9.22 -50.03
CA ALA A 96 -24.55 -9.89 -50.30
C ALA A 96 -23.71 -9.96 -49.02
N ALA A 97 -22.64 -10.76 -49.06
CA ALA A 97 -21.60 -10.73 -48.05
C ALA A 97 -20.26 -11.16 -48.64
N GLU A 98 -19.19 -10.78 -47.97
CA GLU A 98 -17.84 -11.15 -48.36
C GLU A 98 -16.96 -11.41 -47.14
N TYR A 99 -15.92 -12.21 -47.35
CA TYR A 99 -14.83 -12.40 -46.41
C TYR A 99 -13.47 -12.12 -47.05
N PHE A 100 -12.46 -11.84 -46.22
CA PHE A 100 -11.08 -11.68 -46.63
C PHE A 100 -10.13 -12.01 -45.48
N TRP A 101 -8.88 -12.29 -45.82
CA TRP A 101 -7.81 -12.63 -44.89
C TRP A 101 -6.88 -11.42 -44.71
N ASP A 102 -6.58 -11.07 -43.45
CA ASP A 102 -5.61 -10.09 -42.98
C ASP A 102 -5.82 -8.63 -43.42
N ILE A 103 -5.80 -8.36 -44.73
CA ILE A 103 -5.87 -7.01 -45.29
C ILE A 103 -7.21 -6.81 -46.00
N ASP A 104 -7.94 -5.75 -45.64
CA ASP A 104 -9.21 -5.38 -46.30
C ASP A 104 -8.98 -4.96 -47.76
N PRO A 105 -9.51 -5.71 -48.74
CA PRO A 105 -9.36 -5.38 -50.16
C PRO A 105 -10.26 -4.23 -50.61
N GLY A 106 -11.10 -3.69 -49.71
CA GLY A 106 -12.12 -2.69 -49.99
C GLY A 106 -13.47 -3.31 -50.37
N PHE A 107 -14.52 -2.50 -50.21
CA PHE A 107 -15.92 -2.93 -50.33
C PHE A 107 -16.24 -3.63 -51.67
N GLY A 108 -16.78 -4.84 -51.61
CA GLY A 108 -17.17 -5.64 -52.78
C GLY A 108 -16.01 -6.30 -53.52
N SER A 109 -14.80 -6.25 -52.96
CA SER A 109 -13.58 -6.86 -53.52
C SER A 109 -13.09 -8.07 -52.72
N GLY A 110 -13.82 -8.47 -51.68
CA GLY A 110 -13.57 -9.70 -50.92
C GLY A 110 -14.11 -10.94 -51.64
N LEU A 111 -13.90 -12.10 -51.02
CA LEU A 111 -14.43 -13.37 -51.49
C LEU A 111 -15.91 -13.49 -51.09
N SER A 112 -16.79 -13.65 -52.08
CA SER A 112 -18.24 -13.69 -51.85
C SER A 112 -18.66 -14.88 -50.97
N ILE A 113 -19.53 -14.62 -50.00
CA ILE A 113 -20.25 -15.64 -49.21
C ILE A 113 -21.69 -15.71 -49.74
N PRO A 114 -22.21 -16.90 -50.10
CA PRO A 114 -23.61 -17.05 -50.49
C PRO A 114 -24.55 -16.64 -49.35
N VAL A 115 -25.57 -15.83 -49.64
CA VAL A 115 -26.48 -15.28 -48.62
C VAL A 115 -27.24 -16.39 -47.88
N GLU A 116 -27.56 -17.49 -48.56
CA GLU A 116 -28.16 -18.68 -47.94
C GLU A 116 -27.31 -19.29 -46.81
N GLU A 117 -25.98 -19.32 -46.94
CA GLU A 117 -25.08 -19.91 -45.91
C GLU A 117 -25.02 -19.04 -44.64
N ILE A 118 -25.16 -17.72 -44.81
CA ILE A 118 -25.22 -16.76 -43.71
C ILE A 118 -26.52 -16.92 -42.92
N MET A 119 -27.62 -17.15 -43.62
CA MET A 119 -28.93 -17.37 -42.98
C MET A 119 -28.96 -18.68 -42.17
N ASP A 120 -28.18 -19.68 -42.60
CA ASP A 120 -27.96 -20.93 -41.85
C ASP A 120 -26.92 -20.77 -40.72
N GLY A 121 -26.30 -19.60 -40.60
CA GLY A 121 -25.30 -19.28 -39.58
C GLY A 121 -23.98 -20.05 -39.72
N ARG A 122 -23.74 -20.68 -40.87
CA ARG A 122 -22.59 -21.55 -41.14
C ARG A 122 -22.16 -21.42 -42.60
N PHE A 123 -20.95 -20.97 -42.83
CA PHE A 123 -20.31 -20.88 -44.15
C PHE A 123 -18.90 -21.47 -44.08
N VAL A 124 -18.35 -21.86 -45.23
CA VAL A 124 -17.01 -22.45 -45.33
C VAL A 124 -16.08 -21.47 -46.03
N VAL A 125 -14.97 -21.12 -45.37
CA VAL A 125 -13.91 -20.28 -45.94
C VAL A 125 -12.78 -21.14 -46.48
N GLN A 126 -12.13 -20.68 -47.55
CA GLN A 126 -10.96 -21.37 -48.11
C GLN A 126 -9.70 -20.92 -47.37
N THR A 127 -8.93 -21.87 -46.87
CA THR A 127 -7.62 -21.65 -46.21
C THR A 127 -6.44 -22.05 -47.08
N THR A 128 -6.69 -22.57 -48.29
CA THR A 128 -5.63 -22.99 -49.21
C THR A 128 -4.80 -21.80 -49.68
N GLY A 129 -3.47 -21.87 -49.47
CA GLY A 129 -2.52 -20.83 -49.89
C GLY A 129 -2.24 -19.76 -48.84
N LEU A 130 -2.80 -19.89 -47.62
CA LEU A 130 -2.32 -19.18 -46.45
C LEU A 130 -1.02 -19.83 -45.95
N ASP A 131 -0.13 -19.02 -45.41
CA ASP A 131 1.08 -19.51 -44.76
C ASP A 131 0.72 -20.10 -43.38
N LEU A 132 1.67 -20.82 -42.75
CA LEU A 132 1.47 -21.30 -41.38
C LEU A 132 1.51 -20.12 -40.41
N GLY A 133 0.64 -20.13 -39.40
CA GLY A 133 0.55 -19.07 -38.39
C GLY A 133 -0.84 -18.46 -38.25
N ILE A 134 -0.90 -17.34 -37.53
CA ILE A 134 -2.16 -16.64 -37.21
C ILE A 134 -2.57 -15.74 -38.39
N HIS A 135 -3.82 -15.91 -38.83
CA HIS A 135 -4.46 -15.08 -39.85
C HIS A 135 -5.78 -14.49 -39.32
N VAL A 136 -6.16 -13.31 -39.80
CA VAL A 136 -7.41 -12.64 -39.40
C VAL A 136 -8.48 -12.86 -40.46
N LEU A 137 -9.51 -13.64 -40.13
CA LEU A 137 -10.71 -13.77 -40.95
C LEU A 137 -11.62 -12.58 -40.70
N SER A 138 -11.84 -11.75 -41.73
CA SER A 138 -12.79 -10.65 -41.69
C SER A 138 -14.01 -10.97 -42.53
N VAL A 139 -15.21 -10.67 -42.01
CA VAL A 139 -16.50 -10.89 -42.70
C VAL A 139 -17.35 -9.64 -42.61
N ARG A 140 -17.93 -9.19 -43.72
CA ARG A 140 -18.91 -8.09 -43.74
C ARG A 140 -20.11 -8.39 -44.62
N LEU A 141 -21.23 -7.76 -44.26
CA LEU A 141 -22.53 -7.93 -44.92
C LEU A 141 -22.91 -6.66 -45.70
N GLN A 142 -23.64 -6.83 -46.78
CA GLN A 142 -24.23 -5.75 -47.57
C GLN A 142 -25.75 -5.77 -47.42
N THR A 143 -26.34 -4.60 -47.18
CA THR A 143 -27.79 -4.45 -47.11
C THR A 143 -28.45 -4.50 -48.49
N THR A 144 -29.78 -4.68 -48.54
CA THR A 144 -30.59 -4.53 -49.78
C THR A 144 -30.54 -3.13 -50.39
N GLY A 145 -30.10 -2.12 -49.63
CA GLY A 145 -29.79 -0.78 -50.15
C GLY A 145 -28.44 -0.68 -50.86
N GLY A 146 -27.62 -1.74 -50.85
CA GLY A 146 -26.29 -1.77 -51.45
C GLY A 146 -25.17 -1.23 -50.55
N GLU A 147 -25.47 -0.94 -49.28
CA GLU A 147 -24.50 -0.41 -48.31
C GLU A 147 -23.79 -1.55 -47.58
N TRP A 148 -22.46 -1.48 -47.50
CA TRP A 148 -21.66 -2.43 -46.75
C TRP A 148 -21.55 -2.01 -45.28
N GLY A 149 -21.76 -2.99 -44.39
CA GLY A 149 -21.56 -2.81 -42.95
C GLY A 149 -20.08 -2.90 -42.54
N ILE A 150 -19.84 -2.76 -41.24
CA ILE A 150 -18.54 -3.01 -40.63
C ILE A 150 -18.17 -4.50 -40.72
N SER A 151 -16.87 -4.77 -40.76
CA SER A 151 -16.34 -6.14 -40.74
C SER A 151 -16.28 -6.67 -39.31
N THR A 152 -16.78 -7.88 -39.11
CA THR A 152 -16.49 -8.69 -37.92
C THR A 152 -15.24 -9.51 -38.18
N GLN A 153 -14.34 -9.55 -37.21
CA GLN A 153 -13.05 -10.24 -37.33
C GLN A 153 -12.96 -11.41 -36.35
N SER A 154 -12.22 -12.45 -36.74
CA SER A 154 -11.84 -13.57 -35.89
C SER A 154 -10.44 -14.04 -36.27
N ASP A 155 -9.62 -14.32 -35.27
CA ASP A 155 -8.32 -14.94 -35.50
C ASP A 155 -8.48 -16.43 -35.81
N VAL A 156 -7.69 -16.91 -36.77
CA VAL A 156 -7.67 -18.31 -37.22
C VAL A 156 -6.22 -18.73 -37.40
N THR A 157 -5.80 -19.78 -36.69
CA THR A 157 -4.45 -20.35 -36.84
C THR A 157 -4.44 -21.42 -37.94
N ILE A 158 -3.48 -21.32 -38.85
CA ILE A 158 -3.22 -22.29 -39.93
C ILE A 158 -2.05 -23.20 -39.53
N CYS A 159 -2.30 -24.51 -39.53
CA CYS A 159 -1.45 -25.53 -38.93
C CYS A 159 -1.03 -26.61 -39.94
N THR A 160 0.01 -27.37 -39.61
CA THR A 160 0.31 -28.63 -40.30
C THR A 160 -0.69 -29.74 -39.91
N ASN A 161 -0.82 -30.79 -40.73
CA ASN A 161 -1.74 -31.91 -40.49
C ASN A 161 -1.09 -33.07 -39.69
N TYR A 162 0.12 -32.88 -39.18
CA TYR A 162 0.84 -33.90 -38.41
C TYR A 162 0.80 -33.55 -36.93
N SER A 163 0.51 -34.53 -36.09
CA SER A 163 0.69 -34.40 -34.65
C SER A 163 2.17 -34.45 -34.30
N VAL A 164 2.56 -33.68 -33.29
CA VAL A 164 3.92 -33.74 -32.75
C VAL A 164 4.06 -34.98 -31.85
N THR A 165 5.24 -35.59 -31.82
CA THR A 165 5.56 -36.71 -30.91
C THR A 165 6.88 -36.39 -30.22
N ALA A 166 6.86 -36.27 -28.90
CA ALA A 166 8.06 -36.13 -28.10
C ALA A 166 8.72 -37.51 -27.90
N ASP A 167 10.05 -37.56 -28.02
CA ASP A 167 10.85 -38.75 -27.77
C ASP A 167 12.30 -38.32 -27.56
N PHE A 168 13.02 -38.98 -26.66
CA PHE A 168 14.43 -38.67 -26.40
C PHE A 168 15.19 -39.85 -25.80
N THR A 169 16.51 -39.75 -25.79
CA THR A 169 17.39 -40.66 -25.03
C THR A 169 18.23 -39.89 -24.03
N ALA A 170 18.39 -40.45 -22.82
CA ALA A 170 19.29 -39.97 -21.79
C ALA A 170 20.47 -40.95 -21.57
N GLU A 171 21.70 -40.47 -21.73
CA GLU A 171 22.93 -41.18 -21.37
C GLU A 171 23.54 -40.54 -20.11
N LYS A 172 23.95 -41.34 -19.12
CA LYS A 172 24.47 -40.85 -17.83
C LYS A 172 25.97 -41.12 -17.67
N ASP A 173 26.65 -40.20 -16.99
CA ASP A 173 27.99 -40.35 -16.45
C ASP A 173 28.05 -39.67 -15.07
N ALA A 174 27.93 -40.46 -14.00
CA ALA A 174 27.69 -40.00 -12.62
C ALA A 174 26.53 -38.99 -12.53
N LEU A 175 26.79 -37.75 -12.10
CA LEU A 175 25.82 -36.65 -12.00
C LEU A 175 25.54 -35.95 -13.35
N THR A 176 26.27 -36.27 -14.41
CA THR A 176 26.09 -35.64 -15.72
C THR A 176 25.17 -36.47 -16.62
N VAL A 177 24.12 -35.84 -17.17
CA VAL A 177 23.16 -36.46 -18.07
C VAL A 177 23.19 -35.78 -19.43
N TYR A 178 23.42 -36.58 -20.47
CA TYR A 178 23.44 -36.16 -21.87
C TYR A 178 22.10 -36.51 -22.52
N LEU A 179 21.35 -35.48 -22.91
CA LEU A 179 20.05 -35.64 -23.55
C LEU A 179 20.18 -35.53 -25.07
N THR A 180 19.53 -36.43 -25.79
CA THR A 180 19.44 -36.40 -27.26
C THR A 180 17.99 -36.42 -27.70
N ASP A 181 17.55 -35.36 -28.37
CA ASP A 181 16.22 -35.25 -28.96
C ASP A 181 16.00 -36.30 -30.06
N GLN A 182 14.84 -36.96 -30.04
CA GLN A 182 14.34 -37.89 -31.06
C GLN A 182 12.91 -37.54 -31.51
N SER A 183 12.42 -36.34 -31.18
CA SER A 183 11.05 -35.92 -31.48
C SER A 183 10.74 -35.92 -32.99
N GLU A 184 9.49 -36.25 -33.33
CA GLU A 184 8.98 -36.21 -34.69
C GLU A 184 8.01 -35.04 -34.87
N HIS A 185 8.16 -34.30 -35.97
CA HIS A 185 7.31 -33.16 -36.35
C HIS A 185 7.32 -31.97 -35.37
N ALA A 186 8.32 -31.89 -34.49
CA ALA A 186 8.55 -30.75 -33.61
C ALA A 186 9.29 -29.61 -34.32
N ASN A 187 8.89 -28.37 -34.04
CA ASN A 187 9.62 -27.17 -34.43
C ASN A 187 10.56 -26.69 -33.32
N SER A 188 10.23 -27.01 -32.08
CA SER A 188 11.01 -26.69 -30.90
C SER A 188 10.81 -27.75 -29.83
N VAL A 189 11.82 -27.90 -28.99
CA VAL A 189 11.76 -28.73 -27.79
C VAL A 189 12.19 -27.91 -26.58
N SER A 190 11.62 -28.23 -25.43
CA SER A 190 12.09 -27.77 -24.12
C SER A 190 12.23 -28.96 -23.17
N TRP A 191 13.05 -28.78 -22.14
CA TRP A 191 13.38 -29.79 -21.16
C TRP A 191 13.10 -29.22 -19.77
N ILE A 192 12.48 -30.01 -18.91
CA ILE A 192 12.15 -29.66 -17.53
C ILE A 192 12.64 -30.79 -16.64
N VAL A 193 13.33 -30.45 -15.54
CA VAL A 193 13.75 -31.40 -14.52
C VAL A 193 12.80 -31.29 -13.32
N ASP A 194 12.26 -32.42 -12.87
CA ASP A 194 11.38 -32.53 -11.68
C ASP A 194 10.14 -31.62 -11.67
N GLY A 195 9.69 -31.19 -12.86
CA GLY A 195 8.58 -30.24 -13.00
C GLY A 195 8.94 -28.80 -12.63
N ASP A 196 10.21 -28.50 -12.32
CA ASP A 196 10.66 -27.14 -12.02
C ASP A 196 10.87 -26.33 -13.30
N LEU A 197 10.01 -25.34 -13.52
CA LEU A 197 10.07 -24.44 -14.67
C LEU A 197 11.34 -23.55 -14.65
N SER A 198 11.99 -23.35 -13.50
CA SER A 198 13.23 -22.58 -13.42
C SER A 198 14.41 -23.30 -14.08
N SER A 199 14.36 -24.64 -14.10
CA SER A 199 15.34 -25.52 -14.77
C SER A 199 15.14 -25.60 -16.29
N ALA A 200 14.11 -24.94 -16.83
CA ALA A 200 13.70 -25.14 -18.21
C ALA A 200 14.74 -24.68 -19.23
N THR A 201 15.09 -25.55 -20.17
CA THR A 201 16.02 -25.23 -21.26
C THR A 201 15.47 -25.60 -22.62
N SER A 202 15.83 -24.83 -23.66
CA SER A 202 15.37 -25.00 -25.04
C SER A 202 16.48 -25.44 -26.00
N PHE A 203 17.65 -25.83 -25.47
CA PHE A 203 18.69 -26.43 -26.30
C PHE A 203 18.22 -27.77 -26.86
N LEU A 204 18.61 -28.07 -28.09
CA LEU A 204 18.18 -29.30 -28.77
C LEU A 204 18.71 -30.57 -28.07
N ASN A 205 19.98 -30.57 -27.65
CA ASN A 205 20.64 -31.69 -26.98
C ASN A 205 21.44 -31.15 -25.78
N PRO A 206 20.80 -30.83 -24.65
CA PRO A 206 21.49 -30.28 -23.50
C PRO A 206 22.30 -31.34 -22.75
N THR A 207 23.34 -30.88 -22.05
CA THR A 207 24.03 -31.64 -21.01
C THR A 207 23.60 -31.04 -19.67
N LEU A 208 23.04 -31.86 -18.80
CA LEU A 208 22.58 -31.46 -17.48
C LEU A 208 23.57 -32.00 -16.44
N VAL A 209 23.84 -31.21 -15.41
CA VAL A 209 24.47 -31.70 -14.17
C VAL A 209 23.37 -31.70 -13.14
N LEU A 210 23.01 -32.88 -12.66
CA LEU A 210 21.91 -33.07 -11.71
C LEU A 210 22.48 -33.22 -10.30
N GLU A 211 21.65 -32.88 -9.31
CA GLU A 211 21.93 -33.29 -7.94
C GLU A 211 21.89 -34.84 -7.84
N PRO A 212 22.49 -35.44 -6.81
CA PRO A 212 22.38 -36.88 -6.62
C PRO A 212 20.94 -37.27 -6.30
N GLY A 213 20.44 -38.29 -6.98
CA GLY A 213 19.12 -38.85 -6.69
C GLY A 213 18.33 -39.22 -7.94
N ASN A 214 17.02 -39.39 -7.75
CA ASN A 214 16.10 -39.72 -8.83
C ASN A 214 15.48 -38.44 -9.39
N HIS A 215 15.70 -38.17 -10.67
CA HIS A 215 15.16 -37.02 -11.37
C HIS A 215 14.21 -37.44 -12.47
N THR A 216 13.10 -36.73 -12.61
CA THR A 216 12.17 -36.89 -13.73
C THR A 216 12.50 -35.85 -14.79
N ILE A 217 12.99 -36.29 -15.95
CA ILE A 217 13.28 -35.39 -17.07
C ILE A 217 12.10 -35.43 -18.02
N THR A 218 11.49 -34.28 -18.26
CA THR A 218 10.37 -34.10 -19.19
C THR A 218 10.82 -33.32 -20.41
N GLN A 219 10.65 -33.90 -21.60
CA GLN A 219 10.76 -33.19 -22.87
C GLN A 219 9.38 -32.75 -23.34
N ILE A 220 9.22 -31.47 -23.65
CA ILE A 220 8.02 -30.92 -24.31
C ILE A 220 8.40 -30.57 -25.74
N ALA A 221 7.73 -31.20 -26.71
CA ALA A 221 7.93 -30.97 -28.13
C ALA A 221 6.70 -30.26 -28.71
N ILE A 222 6.92 -29.14 -29.41
CA ILE A 222 5.85 -28.26 -29.89
C ILE A 222 5.99 -28.03 -31.39
N ASN A 223 4.86 -28.01 -32.10
CA ASN A 223 4.75 -27.44 -33.44
C ASN A 223 3.73 -26.28 -33.46
N GLU A 224 3.30 -25.80 -34.63
CA GLU A 224 2.46 -24.61 -34.73
C GLU A 224 1.12 -24.71 -33.97
N CYS A 225 0.60 -25.92 -33.75
CA CYS A 225 -0.75 -26.13 -33.22
C CYS A 225 -0.93 -27.39 -32.35
N ASP A 226 0.14 -28.14 -32.11
CA ASP A 226 0.13 -29.35 -31.30
C ASP A 226 1.34 -29.36 -30.38
N GLU A 227 1.15 -29.92 -29.19
CA GLU A 227 2.14 -30.07 -28.15
C GLU A 227 2.07 -31.50 -27.63
N ASN A 228 3.24 -32.12 -27.46
CA ASN A 228 3.34 -33.43 -26.84
C ASN A 228 4.51 -33.45 -25.86
N GLU A 229 4.34 -34.17 -24.77
CA GLU A 229 5.35 -34.32 -23.74
C GLU A 229 5.67 -35.80 -23.48
N VAL A 230 6.89 -36.07 -23.06
CA VAL A 230 7.33 -37.38 -22.60
C VAL A 230 8.27 -37.20 -21.41
N SER A 231 8.14 -38.06 -20.40
CA SER A 231 8.98 -38.04 -19.21
C SER A 231 9.75 -39.35 -19.07
N GLN A 232 10.99 -39.26 -18.60
CA GLN A 232 11.83 -40.40 -18.25
C GLN A 232 12.52 -40.15 -16.90
N ASP A 233 12.44 -41.13 -16.00
CA ASP A 233 13.19 -41.11 -14.73
C ASP A 233 14.66 -41.46 -14.97
N VAL A 234 15.56 -40.68 -14.38
CA VAL A 234 17.01 -40.85 -14.42
C VAL A 234 17.56 -40.83 -13.00
N TRP A 235 18.26 -41.90 -12.63
CA TRP A 235 19.02 -41.96 -11.38
C TRP A 235 20.43 -41.43 -11.59
N ALA A 236 20.72 -40.26 -11.04
CA ALA A 236 22.03 -39.63 -11.00
C ALA A 236 22.81 -40.13 -9.78
N SER A 237 23.71 -41.10 -9.98
CA SER A 237 24.57 -41.65 -8.92
C SER A 237 25.84 -40.82 -8.78
N GLY A 238 26.18 -40.43 -7.55
CA GLY A 238 27.42 -39.69 -7.30
C GLY A 238 27.49 -39.01 -5.94
N ILE A 239 28.65 -38.39 -5.68
CA ILE A 239 28.86 -37.51 -4.52
C ILE A 239 28.28 -36.15 -4.89
N GLY A 240 27.29 -35.66 -4.13
CA GLY A 240 26.74 -34.32 -4.31
C GLY A 240 27.46 -33.29 -3.45
N HIS A 241 27.58 -33.61 -2.15
CA HIS A 241 28.15 -32.69 -1.17
C HIS A 241 29.01 -33.43 -0.15
N LEU A 242 30.01 -32.73 0.38
CA LEU A 242 30.91 -33.20 1.42
C LEU A 242 30.86 -32.19 2.57
N SER A 243 30.41 -32.63 3.75
CA SER A 243 30.48 -31.86 4.99
C SER A 243 31.71 -32.30 5.78
N GLY A 244 32.55 -31.31 6.13
CA GLY A 244 33.91 -31.53 6.60
C GLY A 244 34.94 -31.58 5.47
N SER A 245 36.09 -30.94 5.68
CA SER A 245 37.14 -30.82 4.65
C SER A 245 38.57 -30.90 5.20
N VAL A 246 38.72 -31.20 6.50
CA VAL A 246 40.01 -31.26 7.19
C VAL A 246 40.16 -32.59 7.91
N ILE A 247 41.32 -33.23 7.74
CA ILE A 247 41.73 -34.37 8.54
C ILE A 247 43.06 -34.06 9.25
N THR A 248 43.27 -34.58 10.46
CA THR A 248 44.51 -34.29 11.22
C THR A 248 45.46 -35.47 11.28
N THR A 249 46.72 -35.22 11.69
CA THR A 249 47.70 -36.30 11.94
C THR A 249 47.73 -36.84 13.37
N SER A 250 47.03 -36.16 14.28
CA SER A 250 47.04 -36.45 15.73
C SER A 250 45.76 -37.13 16.20
N GLU A 251 44.63 -36.83 15.58
CA GLU A 251 43.30 -37.23 16.04
C GLU A 251 42.40 -37.66 14.87
N ALA A 252 41.34 -38.41 15.19
CA ALA A 252 40.35 -38.83 14.19
C ALA A 252 39.36 -37.70 13.90
N THR A 253 39.08 -37.49 12.63
CA THR A 253 38.15 -36.49 12.12
C THR A 253 37.12 -37.16 11.23
N ASP A 254 35.88 -36.70 11.33
CA ASP A 254 34.78 -37.29 10.58
C ASP A 254 34.44 -36.45 9.34
N LEU A 255 34.09 -37.15 8.27
CA LEU A 255 33.58 -36.58 7.02
C LEU A 255 32.23 -37.21 6.71
N TYR A 256 31.26 -36.37 6.38
CA TYR A 256 29.92 -36.78 5.93
C TYR A 256 29.81 -36.57 4.42
N ILE A 257 29.63 -37.67 3.70
CA ILE A 257 29.58 -37.68 2.24
C ILE A 257 28.13 -37.88 1.85
N TYR A 258 27.53 -36.82 1.31
CA TYR A 258 26.15 -36.81 0.82
C TYR A 258 26.16 -37.12 -0.67
N GLY A 259 25.29 -38.03 -1.08
CA GLY A 259 25.20 -38.43 -2.47
C GLY A 259 23.98 -39.28 -2.74
N ALA A 260 24.06 -40.07 -3.80
CA ALA A 260 23.06 -41.07 -4.15
C ALA A 260 23.80 -42.34 -4.55
N PHE A 261 23.79 -43.33 -3.66
CA PHE A 261 24.61 -44.53 -3.79
C PHE A 261 23.75 -45.77 -3.65
N SER A 262 23.88 -46.72 -4.57
CA SER A 262 23.08 -47.94 -4.51
C SER A 262 23.57 -48.89 -3.42
N ASN A 263 24.89 -49.04 -3.30
CA ASN A 263 25.58 -49.82 -2.26
C ASN A 263 27.08 -49.50 -2.32
N VAL A 264 27.62 -48.93 -1.23
CA VAL A 264 29.03 -48.52 -1.16
C VAL A 264 29.94 -49.71 -0.82
N GLU A 265 30.94 -49.97 -1.66
CA GLU A 265 31.99 -50.98 -1.43
C GLU A 265 33.16 -50.41 -0.64
N SER A 266 33.62 -49.21 -1.00
CA SER A 266 34.73 -48.55 -0.31
C SER A 266 34.70 -47.04 -0.46
N VAL A 267 35.31 -46.35 0.50
CA VAL A 267 35.61 -44.92 0.45
C VAL A 267 37.12 -44.77 0.68
N THR A 268 37.78 -43.94 -0.13
CA THR A 268 39.24 -43.76 -0.07
C THR A 268 39.60 -42.30 -0.29
N LEU A 269 40.49 -41.77 0.55
CA LEU A 269 41.18 -40.50 0.28
C LEU A 269 42.50 -40.81 -0.42
N HIS A 270 42.85 -40.08 -1.49
CA HIS A 270 44.10 -40.33 -2.21
C HIS A 270 44.70 -39.07 -2.83
N ASN A 271 46.02 -39.09 -3.05
CA ASN A 271 46.75 -38.07 -3.80
C ASN A 271 48.08 -38.66 -4.32
N GLU A 272 48.41 -38.44 -5.60
CA GLU A 272 49.69 -38.75 -6.25
C GLU A 272 50.37 -40.07 -5.82
N GLY A 273 49.60 -41.16 -5.80
CA GLY A 273 50.10 -42.51 -5.51
C GLY A 273 50.10 -42.89 -4.02
N TYR A 274 49.50 -42.06 -3.16
CA TYR A 274 49.19 -42.35 -1.77
C TYR A 274 47.68 -42.57 -1.60
N SER A 275 47.28 -43.55 -0.78
CA SER A 275 45.87 -43.81 -0.47
C SER A 275 45.71 -44.02 1.04
N ILE A 276 44.73 -43.35 1.62
CA ILE A 276 44.31 -43.44 3.01
C ILE A 276 42.96 -44.14 3.00
N SER A 277 42.82 -45.17 3.85
CA SER A 277 41.54 -45.80 4.11
C SER A 277 40.95 -45.22 5.40
N PRO A 278 39.63 -45.12 5.51
CA PRO A 278 38.99 -44.64 6.73
C PRO A 278 39.23 -45.64 7.86
N ILE A 279 39.27 -45.14 9.09
CA ILE A 279 39.28 -45.94 10.32
C ILE A 279 37.99 -46.75 10.39
N THR A 280 36.87 -46.09 10.11
CA THR A 280 35.54 -46.67 10.01
C THR A 280 34.74 -45.90 8.96
N PHE A 281 33.85 -46.59 8.25
CA PHE A 281 32.80 -45.93 7.48
C PHE A 281 31.49 -46.70 7.62
N ILE A 282 30.39 -45.96 7.59
CA ILE A 282 29.03 -46.47 7.70
C ILE A 282 28.21 -45.81 6.59
N HIS A 283 27.64 -46.62 5.70
CA HIS A 283 26.66 -46.14 4.73
C HIS A 283 25.27 -46.27 5.34
N ALA A 284 24.57 -45.14 5.49
CA ALA A 284 23.18 -45.13 5.94
C ALA A 284 22.26 -45.21 4.72
N ASP A 285 21.86 -46.43 4.34
CA ASP A 285 21.03 -46.70 3.14
C ASP A 285 19.69 -45.93 3.12
N SER A 286 19.22 -45.39 4.25
CA SER A 286 17.96 -44.63 4.35
C SER A 286 18.11 -43.13 4.04
N SER A 287 19.33 -42.60 4.00
CA SER A 287 19.59 -41.16 3.82
C SER A 287 20.67 -40.86 2.79
N ASP A 288 21.20 -41.88 2.10
CA ASP A 288 22.31 -41.77 1.14
C ASP A 288 23.52 -40.95 1.67
N VAL A 289 23.76 -41.05 2.98
CA VAL A 289 24.90 -40.42 3.67
C VAL A 289 25.91 -41.49 4.02
N ILE A 290 27.17 -41.24 3.69
CA ILE A 290 28.30 -42.03 4.19
C ILE A 290 28.98 -41.25 5.30
N PHE A 291 28.92 -41.80 6.50
CA PHE A 291 29.77 -41.37 7.61
C PHE A 291 31.13 -42.04 7.49
N SER A 292 32.22 -41.30 7.61
CA SER A 292 33.57 -41.86 7.54
C SER A 292 34.53 -41.13 8.47
N SER A 293 35.37 -41.87 9.18
CA SER A 293 36.33 -41.33 10.15
C SER A 293 37.76 -41.54 9.68
N TRP A 294 38.61 -40.53 9.82
CA TRP A 294 39.91 -40.45 9.16
C TRP A 294 40.99 -39.93 10.11
N THR A 295 42.22 -40.43 9.95
CA THR A 295 43.42 -39.81 10.51
C THR A 295 44.52 -39.88 9.46
N ALA A 296 45.15 -38.73 9.20
CA ALA A 296 46.27 -38.66 8.31
C ALA A 296 47.52 -39.31 8.94
N PRO A 297 48.38 -39.99 8.18
CA PRO A 297 49.62 -40.56 8.70
C PRO A 297 50.53 -39.47 9.29
N PRO A 298 51.24 -39.71 10.41
CA PRO A 298 52.15 -38.73 10.99
C PRO A 298 53.22 -38.26 9.99
N GLY A 299 53.40 -36.93 9.88
CA GLY A 299 54.37 -36.31 8.96
C GLY A 299 53.93 -36.28 7.50
N SER A 300 52.62 -36.46 7.23
CA SER A 300 52.02 -36.09 5.96
C SER A 300 51.98 -34.56 5.80
N ASP A 301 52.23 -34.10 4.59
CA ASP A 301 52.22 -32.69 4.16
C ASP A 301 51.49 -32.63 2.81
N PHE A 302 50.28 -33.20 2.80
CA PHE A 302 49.41 -33.21 1.63
C PHE A 302 48.61 -31.90 1.65
N SER A 303 48.72 -31.09 0.60
CA SER A 303 47.93 -29.85 0.53
C SER A 303 46.45 -30.14 0.33
N GLU A 304 46.12 -31.13 -0.51
CA GLU A 304 44.74 -31.51 -0.87
C GLU A 304 44.70 -33.02 -1.17
N LEU A 305 43.55 -33.67 -0.96
CA LEU A 305 43.27 -35.08 -1.17
C LEU A 305 41.96 -35.22 -1.93
N ASP A 306 41.92 -36.16 -2.87
CA ASP A 306 40.71 -36.55 -3.59
C ASP A 306 39.94 -37.58 -2.77
N LEU A 307 38.61 -37.46 -2.73
CA LEU A 307 37.71 -38.42 -2.12
C LEU A 307 37.06 -39.27 -3.20
N THR A 308 37.29 -40.59 -3.18
CA THR A 308 36.64 -41.55 -4.08
C THR A 308 35.72 -42.49 -3.32
N VAL A 309 34.47 -42.56 -3.76
CA VAL A 309 33.47 -43.57 -3.36
C VAL A 309 33.35 -44.60 -4.48
N VAL A 310 33.49 -45.88 -4.16
CA VAL A 310 33.32 -47.00 -5.10
C VAL A 310 32.09 -47.79 -4.68
N GLU A 311 31.16 -47.98 -5.60
CA GLU A 311 29.96 -48.79 -5.40
C GLU A 311 30.22 -50.26 -5.75
N THR A 312 29.44 -51.17 -5.18
CA THR A 312 29.51 -52.62 -5.46
C THR A 312 29.20 -52.97 -6.92
N SER A 313 28.58 -52.06 -7.68
CA SER A 313 28.38 -52.16 -9.13
C SER A 313 29.68 -52.02 -9.92
N GLY A 314 30.73 -51.44 -9.31
CA GLY A 314 31.97 -51.04 -9.95
C GLY A 314 31.98 -49.60 -10.47
N GLU A 315 30.87 -48.85 -10.34
CA GLU A 315 30.86 -47.39 -10.56
C GLU A 315 31.65 -46.70 -9.45
N SER A 316 32.35 -45.60 -9.79
CA SER A 316 33.12 -44.82 -8.84
C SER A 316 32.91 -43.33 -9.05
N SER A 317 32.74 -42.60 -7.96
CA SER A 317 32.61 -41.14 -7.96
C SER A 317 33.76 -40.53 -7.21
N THR A 318 34.39 -39.50 -7.77
CA THR A 318 35.52 -38.81 -7.15
C THR A 318 35.24 -37.32 -7.03
N LEU A 319 35.41 -36.78 -5.83
CA LEU A 319 35.48 -35.36 -5.58
C LEU A 319 36.95 -34.98 -5.47
N GLU A 320 37.45 -34.19 -6.42
CA GLU A 320 38.86 -33.81 -6.48
C GLU A 320 39.17 -32.69 -5.48
N ALA A 321 40.37 -32.72 -4.89
CA ALA A 321 40.92 -31.66 -4.04
C ALA A 321 40.00 -31.18 -2.90
N CYS A 322 39.23 -32.08 -2.27
CA CYS A 322 38.16 -31.71 -1.35
C CYS A 322 38.50 -31.88 0.13
N VAL A 323 39.60 -32.56 0.45
CA VAL A 323 40.05 -32.77 1.84
C VAL A 323 41.48 -32.31 2.01
N THR A 324 41.77 -31.59 3.08
CA THR A 324 43.12 -31.10 3.42
C THR A 324 43.63 -31.77 4.69
N VAL A 325 44.95 -31.75 4.90
CA VAL A 325 45.57 -32.22 6.14
C VAL A 325 46.07 -31.02 6.94
N ASP A 326 45.38 -30.64 8.01
CA ASP A 326 45.69 -29.44 8.80
C ASP A 326 45.36 -29.63 10.30
N GLU A 327 45.77 -28.67 11.14
CA GLU A 327 45.31 -28.54 12.52
C GLU A 327 43.88 -27.96 12.55
N ILE A 328 43.05 -28.48 13.45
CA ILE A 328 41.67 -27.99 13.63
C ILE A 328 41.70 -26.69 14.42
N TYR A 329 40.98 -25.69 13.94
CA TYR A 329 40.61 -24.52 14.73
C TYR A 329 39.14 -24.18 14.50
N ILE A 330 38.42 -23.98 15.59
CA ILE A 330 37.01 -23.59 15.59
C ILE A 330 36.95 -22.10 15.93
N SER A 331 36.27 -21.32 15.10
CA SER A 331 36.03 -19.90 15.38
C SER A 331 34.66 -19.51 14.86
N ILE A 332 33.80 -19.04 15.76
CA ILE A 332 32.51 -18.46 15.41
C ILE A 332 32.55 -16.97 15.70
N SER A 333 31.95 -16.18 14.81
CA SER A 333 31.69 -14.76 14.98
C SER A 333 30.22 -14.46 14.69
N THR A 334 29.72 -13.38 15.27
CA THR A 334 28.38 -12.85 14.96
C THR A 334 28.53 -11.48 14.30
N ASN A 335 27.54 -11.07 13.53
CA ASN A 335 27.44 -9.71 12.99
C ASN A 335 25.99 -9.24 12.94
N ILE A 336 25.72 -8.08 13.52
CA ILE A 336 24.39 -7.47 13.53
C ILE A 336 24.30 -6.42 12.43
N GLN A 337 23.28 -6.54 11.59
CA GLN A 337 22.89 -5.50 10.66
C GLN A 337 21.52 -4.97 11.06
N THR A 338 21.53 -3.73 11.55
CA THR A 338 20.34 -2.96 11.89
C THR A 338 20.50 -1.54 11.39
N GLN A 339 19.37 -0.83 11.21
CA GLN A 339 19.40 0.58 10.91
C GLN A 339 19.74 1.37 12.18
N GLY A 340 20.61 2.38 12.06
CA GLY A 340 20.99 3.22 13.21
C GLY A 340 19.82 4.02 13.81
N PHE A 341 18.74 4.19 13.05
CA PHE A 341 17.48 4.79 13.49
C PHE A 341 16.31 3.91 13.01
N LEU A 342 15.25 3.79 13.82
CA LEU A 342 14.03 3.08 13.43
C LEU A 342 12.82 3.98 13.64
N ARG A 343 11.82 3.84 12.76
CA ARG A 343 10.54 4.52 12.91
C ARG A 343 9.74 3.89 14.04
N ARG A 344 9.08 4.73 14.84
CA ARG A 344 8.21 4.25 15.92
C ARG A 344 7.00 3.48 15.37
N ASN A 345 6.51 2.51 16.13
CA ASN A 345 5.32 1.72 15.82
C ASN A 345 5.35 0.95 14.47
N ILE A 346 6.52 0.86 13.82
CA ILE A 346 6.73 0.04 12.62
C ILE A 346 7.62 -1.14 12.98
N TRP A 347 7.12 -2.35 12.71
CA TRP A 347 7.94 -3.56 12.74
C TRP A 347 9.04 -3.44 11.68
N THR A 348 10.29 -3.40 12.13
CA THR A 348 11.46 -3.24 11.26
C THR A 348 12.33 -4.49 11.35
N PRO A 349 12.74 -5.09 10.22
CA PRO A 349 13.59 -6.27 10.24
C PRO A 349 15.02 -5.94 10.69
N VAL A 350 15.61 -6.88 11.43
CA VAL A 350 17.00 -6.92 11.90
C VAL A 350 17.59 -8.25 11.51
N SER A 351 18.79 -8.23 10.94
CA SER A 351 19.53 -9.43 10.56
C SER A 351 20.70 -9.65 11.51
N VAL A 352 20.84 -10.87 12.02
CA VAL A 352 22.00 -11.34 12.77
C VAL A 352 22.65 -12.49 12.01
N TRP A 353 23.87 -12.27 11.56
CA TRP A 353 24.68 -13.25 10.86
C TRP A 353 25.56 -13.99 11.86
N VAL A 354 25.63 -15.31 11.77
CA VAL A 354 26.56 -16.14 12.53
C VAL A 354 27.48 -16.85 11.54
N THR A 355 28.78 -16.60 11.63
CA THR A 355 29.76 -17.07 10.65
C THR A 355 30.70 -18.09 11.28
N ASN A 356 30.98 -19.18 10.55
CA ASN A 356 32.04 -20.11 10.91
C ASN A 356 33.36 -19.69 10.24
N ASP A 357 34.18 -18.93 10.97
CA ASP A 357 35.54 -18.55 10.57
C ASP A 357 36.56 -19.70 10.74
N GLY A 358 36.13 -20.82 11.33
CA GLY A 358 36.91 -22.04 11.53
C GLY A 358 37.21 -22.79 10.23
N ASN A 359 37.93 -23.91 10.35
CA ASN A 359 38.22 -24.81 9.23
C ASN A 359 37.50 -26.17 9.30
N VAL A 360 36.63 -26.37 10.28
CA VAL A 360 35.77 -27.56 10.41
C VAL A 360 34.30 -27.17 10.56
N PRO A 361 33.36 -28.01 10.09
CA PRO A 361 31.94 -27.78 10.32
C PRO A 361 31.65 -27.75 11.81
N VAL A 362 30.73 -26.88 12.19
CA VAL A 362 30.24 -26.78 13.55
C VAL A 362 28.77 -27.15 13.59
N TYR A 363 28.34 -27.81 14.66
CA TYR A 363 26.97 -28.28 14.84
C TYR A 363 26.42 -27.80 16.19
N GLY A 364 25.14 -27.44 16.20
CA GLY A 364 24.45 -26.97 17.39
C GLY A 364 25.12 -25.74 18.01
N VAL A 365 25.29 -24.67 17.24
CA VAL A 365 25.82 -23.40 17.73
C VAL A 365 24.68 -22.65 18.45
N PRO A 366 24.75 -22.45 19.77
CA PRO A 366 23.76 -21.64 20.46
C PRO A 366 24.00 -20.17 20.12
N LEU A 367 22.94 -19.46 19.72
CA LEU A 367 22.94 -18.03 19.48
C LEU A 367 22.02 -17.36 20.48
N PHE A 368 22.54 -16.42 21.24
CA PHE A 368 21.77 -15.56 22.11
C PHE A 368 21.67 -14.16 21.51
N ILE A 369 20.46 -13.62 21.46
CA ILE A 369 20.19 -12.23 21.06
C ILE A 369 19.51 -11.54 22.24
N ASN A 370 20.09 -10.43 22.64
CA ASN A 370 19.60 -9.56 23.69
C ASN A 370 19.14 -8.23 23.12
N LEU A 371 18.04 -7.72 23.67
CA LEU A 371 17.37 -6.49 23.27
C LEU A 371 17.16 -5.64 24.51
N GLU A 372 17.93 -4.56 24.60
CA GLU A 372 17.86 -3.59 25.69
C GLU A 372 17.14 -2.33 25.24
N GLY A 373 16.11 -1.94 25.98
CA GLY A 373 15.29 -0.76 25.72
C GLY A 373 13.79 -1.08 25.68
N ASP A 374 12.97 -0.05 25.54
CA ASP A 374 11.51 -0.16 25.45
C ASP A 374 11.09 -0.60 24.03
N ILE A 375 11.27 -1.89 23.72
CA ILE A 375 10.92 -2.50 22.44
C ILE A 375 10.18 -3.81 22.59
N ASP A 376 9.39 -4.15 21.58
CA ASP A 376 8.84 -5.49 21.37
C ASP A 376 9.52 -6.13 20.14
N ALA A 377 9.57 -7.46 20.11
CA ALA A 377 10.31 -8.21 19.10
C ALA A 377 9.59 -9.52 18.74
N ARG A 378 9.62 -9.86 17.45
CA ARG A 378 9.02 -11.10 16.93
C ARG A 378 9.89 -11.71 15.85
N ILE A 379 9.79 -13.03 15.69
CA ILE A 379 10.48 -13.77 14.63
C ILE A 379 9.47 -14.08 13.53
N ASP A 380 9.86 -13.86 12.28
CA ASP A 380 9.07 -14.30 11.13
C ASP A 380 9.20 -15.84 11.00
N LEU A 381 8.10 -16.53 11.26
CA LEU A 381 8.05 -18.00 11.35
C LEU A 381 8.23 -18.68 9.99
N ASP A 382 8.02 -17.97 8.88
CA ASP A 382 8.24 -18.51 7.54
C ASP A 382 9.74 -18.76 7.26
N LEU A 383 10.63 -18.15 8.03
CA LEU A 383 12.07 -18.19 7.77
C LEU A 383 12.85 -19.29 8.49
N ILE A 384 12.35 -19.83 9.61
CA ILE A 384 13.24 -20.56 10.55
C ILE A 384 13.02 -22.07 10.60
N TRP A 385 11.84 -22.63 10.29
CA TRP A 385 11.70 -24.10 10.29
C TRP A 385 10.45 -24.67 9.57
N PRO A 386 10.42 -24.73 8.22
CA PRO A 386 9.29 -25.31 7.51
C PRO A 386 9.07 -26.81 7.81
N GLU A 387 10.15 -27.55 8.05
CA GLU A 387 10.14 -29.02 8.05
C GLU A 387 10.09 -29.68 9.44
N HIS A 388 10.31 -28.93 10.53
CA HIS A 388 10.19 -29.45 11.91
C HIS A 388 8.96 -28.94 12.67
N VAL A 389 8.36 -27.80 12.29
CA VAL A 389 7.09 -27.34 12.90
C VAL A 389 5.94 -28.29 12.59
N ALA A 390 5.99 -28.97 11.43
CA ALA A 390 5.03 -30.00 11.03
C ALA A 390 5.00 -31.25 11.95
N MET A 391 6.00 -31.43 12.83
CA MET A 391 6.03 -32.55 13.80
C MET A 391 5.38 -32.22 15.15
N LEU A 392 4.97 -30.97 15.38
CA LEU A 392 4.40 -30.52 16.66
C LEU A 392 2.86 -30.60 16.60
N GLU A 393 2.30 -31.70 17.14
CA GLU A 393 0.83 -31.92 17.22
C GLU A 393 0.14 -31.13 18.37
N ASP A 394 0.88 -30.35 19.17
CA ASP A 394 0.38 -29.70 20.39
C ASP A 394 0.18 -28.18 20.22
N GLU A 395 -1.06 -27.69 20.40
CA GLU A 395 -1.43 -26.27 20.36
C GLU A 395 -0.60 -25.41 21.32
N LEU A 396 -0.16 -25.96 22.46
CA LEU A 396 0.64 -25.22 23.44
C LEU A 396 2.09 -25.03 22.96
N LEU A 397 2.61 -25.97 22.17
CA LEU A 397 3.94 -25.86 21.54
C LEU A 397 3.89 -24.89 20.36
N GLN A 398 2.77 -24.79 19.64
CA GLN A 398 2.58 -23.77 18.60
C GLN A 398 2.51 -22.35 19.19
N GLU A 399 1.86 -22.17 20.34
CA GLU A 399 1.81 -20.87 21.05
C GLU A 399 3.20 -20.46 21.60
N ILE A 400 3.99 -21.41 22.12
CA ILE A 400 5.37 -21.17 22.59
C ILE A 400 6.34 -20.88 21.42
N VAL A 401 6.17 -21.55 20.28
CA VAL A 401 6.94 -21.27 19.06
C VAL A 401 6.53 -19.92 18.43
N SER A 402 5.31 -19.44 18.68
CA SER A 402 4.81 -18.15 18.19
C SER A 402 5.33 -16.92 18.94
N ASN A 403 5.75 -17.06 20.21
CA ASN A 403 6.44 -16.01 20.97
C ASN A 403 7.90 -16.42 21.21
N GLN A 404 8.83 -15.92 20.39
CA GLN A 404 10.24 -16.34 20.47
C GLN A 404 11.12 -15.44 21.32
N PHE A 405 10.69 -14.21 21.62
CA PHE A 405 11.35 -13.32 22.57
C PHE A 405 10.65 -13.38 23.93
N TYR A 406 11.45 -13.42 25.00
CA TYR A 406 10.98 -13.53 26.38
C TYR A 406 11.57 -12.41 27.22
N ASN A 407 10.77 -11.90 28.16
CA ASN A 407 11.27 -11.02 29.22
C ASN A 407 12.05 -11.85 30.23
N TYR A 408 13.33 -11.52 30.39
CA TYR A 408 14.24 -12.09 31.36
C TYR A 408 14.55 -11.06 32.46
N GLU A 409 14.98 -11.55 33.61
CA GLU A 409 15.46 -10.72 34.72
C GLU A 409 16.92 -11.11 34.97
N SER A 410 17.83 -10.13 34.88
CA SER A 410 19.26 -10.31 35.13
C SER A 410 19.54 -10.69 36.58
N THR A 411 20.76 -11.14 36.90
CA THR A 411 21.12 -11.44 38.29
C THR A 411 21.11 -10.22 39.23
N GLU A 412 21.13 -9.01 38.67
CA GLU A 412 21.01 -7.74 39.39
C GLU A 412 19.55 -7.25 39.52
N GLY A 413 18.60 -7.89 38.84
CA GLY A 413 17.17 -7.59 38.90
C GLY A 413 16.67 -6.64 37.81
N GLU A 414 17.42 -6.48 36.72
CA GLU A 414 17.02 -5.67 35.57
C GLU A 414 16.29 -6.52 34.54
N GLU A 415 15.17 -6.03 34.00
CA GLU A 415 14.39 -6.74 32.99
C GLU A 415 14.92 -6.43 31.58
N PHE A 416 15.07 -7.45 30.74
CA PHE A 416 15.50 -7.33 29.34
C PHE A 416 14.73 -8.30 28.45
N LEU A 417 14.62 -7.99 27.17
CA LEU A 417 13.99 -8.87 26.17
C LEU A 417 15.08 -9.67 25.46
N GLY A 418 14.89 -10.98 25.25
CA GLY A 418 15.89 -11.77 24.55
C GLY A 418 15.35 -13.04 23.92
N THR A 419 16.17 -13.68 23.09
CA THR A 419 15.86 -15.00 22.53
C THR A 419 17.11 -15.89 22.48
N LEU A 420 16.88 -17.20 22.55
CA LEU A 420 17.91 -18.23 22.42
C LEU A 420 17.57 -19.14 21.24
N ALA A 421 18.44 -19.14 20.24
CA ALA A 421 18.35 -19.99 19.08
C ALA A 421 19.45 -21.07 19.10
N LEU A 422 19.20 -22.19 18.44
CA LEU A 422 20.21 -23.23 18.23
C LEU A 422 20.39 -23.43 16.73
N ILE A 423 21.53 -23.00 16.20
CA ILE A 423 21.85 -23.15 14.78
C ILE A 423 22.31 -24.59 14.55
N PRO A 424 21.65 -25.37 13.68
CA PRO A 424 21.91 -26.81 13.55
C PRO A 424 23.33 -27.12 13.08
N SER A 425 23.80 -26.41 12.06
CA SER A 425 25.14 -26.57 11.49
C SER A 425 25.57 -25.36 10.68
N ILE A 426 26.86 -25.08 10.63
CA ILE A 426 27.47 -24.07 9.74
C ILE A 426 28.79 -24.66 9.19
N GLU A 427 28.91 -24.76 7.86
CA GLU A 427 30.16 -25.22 7.23
C GLU A 427 31.26 -24.15 7.32
N PRO A 428 32.55 -24.52 7.18
CA PRO A 428 33.65 -23.57 7.15
C PRO A 428 33.46 -22.47 6.08
N GLY A 429 33.55 -21.20 6.50
CA GLY A 429 33.39 -20.04 5.63
C GLY A 429 31.95 -19.69 5.25
N GLU A 430 30.96 -20.44 5.74
CA GLU A 430 29.55 -20.11 5.58
C GLU A 430 29.03 -19.25 6.75
N SER A 431 27.90 -18.59 6.49
CA SER A 431 27.18 -17.79 7.47
C SER A 431 25.71 -18.19 7.51
N PHE A 432 25.15 -18.26 8.71
CA PHE A 432 23.71 -18.42 8.94
C PHE A 432 23.09 -17.05 9.25
N GLU A 433 22.03 -16.67 8.56
CA GLU A 433 21.28 -15.44 8.83
C GLU A 433 20.04 -15.73 9.67
N MET A 434 19.90 -15.05 10.80
CA MET A 434 18.67 -14.98 11.58
C MET A 434 18.02 -13.61 11.37
N ILE A 435 16.80 -13.59 10.84
CA ILE A 435 16.01 -12.37 10.67
C ILE A 435 14.89 -12.35 11.72
N PHE A 436 14.73 -11.21 12.38
CA PHE A 436 13.61 -10.94 13.28
C PHE A 436 13.16 -9.48 13.13
N GLU A 437 11.97 -9.15 13.58
CA GLU A 437 11.43 -7.80 13.53
C GLU A 437 11.37 -7.20 14.94
N ILE A 438 11.67 -5.91 15.05
CA ILE A 438 11.51 -5.13 16.28
C ILE A 438 10.61 -3.92 16.07
N ILE A 439 9.96 -3.47 17.13
CA ILE A 439 9.11 -2.29 17.16
C ILE A 439 9.35 -1.53 18.47
N PHE A 440 9.43 -0.21 18.40
CA PHE A 440 9.46 0.65 19.60
C PHE A 440 8.10 0.67 20.28
N ASP A 441 8.08 0.56 21.61
CA ASP A 441 6.87 0.77 22.41
C ASP A 441 6.39 2.24 22.25
N GLU A 442 5.08 2.45 22.41
CA GLU A 442 4.38 3.74 22.23
C GLU A 442 4.90 4.84 23.18
N GLU A 443 5.60 4.48 24.27
CA GLU A 443 6.22 5.40 25.23
C GLU A 443 7.77 5.42 25.18
N ALA A 444 8.41 4.60 24.34
CA ALA A 444 9.86 4.48 24.28
C ALA A 444 10.59 5.79 23.93
N GLU A 445 11.46 6.26 24.82
CA GLU A 445 12.41 7.36 24.59
C GLU A 445 13.83 6.83 24.75
N GLY A 446 14.59 6.63 23.66
CA GLY A 446 16.01 6.28 23.78
C GLY A 446 16.60 5.45 22.64
N ASN A 447 17.80 4.93 22.92
CA ASN A 447 18.49 3.98 22.06
C ASN A 447 18.12 2.57 22.50
N VAL A 448 17.95 1.69 21.52
CA VAL A 448 17.94 0.25 21.68
C VAL A 448 19.33 -0.28 21.40
N VAL A 449 19.81 -1.14 22.28
CA VAL A 449 21.03 -1.91 22.06
C VAL A 449 20.62 -3.33 21.72
N ILE A 450 21.13 -3.82 20.61
CA ILE A 450 20.97 -5.19 20.15
C ILE A 450 22.34 -5.85 20.32
N SER A 451 22.41 -6.87 21.16
CA SER A 451 23.65 -7.61 21.37
C SER A 451 23.46 -9.05 20.92
N SER A 452 24.46 -9.60 20.24
CA SER A 452 24.45 -10.98 19.76
C SER A 452 25.68 -11.70 20.23
N LEU A 453 25.50 -12.92 20.70
CA LEU A 453 26.61 -13.78 21.11
C LEU A 453 26.35 -15.22 20.69
N ALA A 454 27.29 -15.77 19.92
CA ALA A 454 27.33 -17.20 19.64
C ALA A 454 28.21 -17.91 20.68
N GLY A 455 27.67 -18.97 21.29
CA GLY A 455 28.44 -19.84 22.17
C GLY A 455 29.26 -20.88 21.40
N GLY A 456 29.96 -21.76 22.13
CA GLY A 456 30.69 -22.87 21.53
C GLY A 456 29.73 -23.89 20.88
N PRO A 457 30.12 -24.53 19.76
CA PRO A 457 29.29 -25.53 19.13
C PRO A 457 29.14 -26.78 20.01
N TRP A 458 27.91 -27.28 20.14
CA TRP A 458 27.59 -28.46 20.94
C TRP A 458 28.07 -29.77 20.30
N GLY A 459 28.29 -29.76 18.99
CA GLY A 459 28.98 -30.80 18.25
C GLY A 459 30.04 -30.18 17.36
N GLY A 460 31.31 -30.39 17.67
CA GLY A 460 32.42 -29.98 16.80
C GLY A 460 33.24 -31.13 16.28
N LEU A 461 33.26 -32.28 16.96
CA LEU A 461 34.28 -33.29 16.73
C LEU A 461 33.74 -34.66 17.15
N GLY A 462 33.64 -35.61 16.21
CA GLY A 462 33.56 -37.03 16.53
C GLY A 462 34.90 -37.60 17.00
N ILE A 463 35.55 -36.95 17.97
CA ILE A 463 36.76 -37.48 18.60
C ILE A 463 36.36 -38.65 19.50
N TYR A 464 36.47 -39.87 18.96
CA TYR A 464 36.35 -41.11 19.72
C TYR A 464 37.65 -41.38 20.47
N ASN A 465 37.61 -41.32 21.81
CA ASN A 465 38.68 -41.85 22.65
C ASN A 465 38.31 -43.25 23.20
N ASP A 466 39.07 -44.25 22.75
CA ASP A 466 39.22 -45.64 23.21
C ASP A 466 38.05 -46.37 23.94
N GLY A 467 37.46 -47.35 23.24
CA GLY A 467 37.38 -48.71 23.80
C GLY A 467 36.13 -49.18 24.55
N ILE A 468 34.93 -48.66 24.29
CA ILE A 468 33.69 -49.24 24.85
C ILE A 468 32.69 -49.59 23.72
N GLU A 469 32.39 -50.89 23.57
CA GLU A 469 31.25 -51.39 22.80
C GLU A 469 29.95 -50.79 23.35
N ARG A 470 29.40 -49.76 22.72
CA ARG A 470 28.00 -49.36 22.88
C ARG A 470 27.37 -48.96 21.54
N THR A 471 26.35 -49.73 21.20
CA THR A 471 25.52 -49.71 19.99
C THR A 471 24.52 -48.56 19.96
N THR A 472 24.93 -47.35 20.34
CA THR A 472 24.11 -46.15 20.12
C THR A 472 25.06 -45.04 19.77
N PRO A 473 25.04 -44.54 18.52
CA PRO A 473 25.63 -43.24 18.24
C PRO A 473 24.99 -42.30 19.26
N CYS A 474 25.79 -41.50 19.95
CA CYS A 474 25.29 -40.28 20.57
C CYS A 474 24.91 -39.36 19.41
N GLY A 475 23.83 -39.72 18.71
CA GLY A 475 23.21 -38.86 17.74
C GLY A 475 22.59 -37.70 18.51
N ILE A 476 22.69 -36.54 17.90
CA ILE A 476 21.90 -35.33 18.12
C ILE A 476 20.46 -35.60 18.65
N PRO A 477 19.73 -36.67 18.24
CA PRO A 477 18.39 -36.97 18.77
C PRO A 477 18.29 -37.20 20.29
N VAL A 478 19.31 -37.73 20.98
CA VAL A 478 19.18 -38.06 22.42
C VAL A 478 19.34 -36.82 23.32
N CYS A 479 20.17 -35.86 22.90
CA CYS A 479 20.29 -34.57 23.57
C CYS A 479 19.05 -33.70 23.30
N LEU A 480 18.52 -33.73 22.08
CA LEU A 480 17.29 -33.06 21.69
C LEU A 480 16.06 -33.66 22.41
N ASP A 481 15.92 -34.98 22.49
CA ASP A 481 14.87 -35.65 23.28
C ASP A 481 15.01 -35.35 24.78
N GLY A 482 16.23 -35.26 25.30
CA GLY A 482 16.49 -34.89 26.68
C GLY A 482 16.06 -33.46 27.01
N LEU A 483 16.31 -32.53 26.07
CA LEU A 483 15.91 -31.12 26.15
C LEU A 483 14.37 -30.98 26.06
N ILE A 484 13.76 -31.63 25.07
CA ILE A 484 12.31 -31.66 24.85
C ILE A 484 11.59 -32.24 26.07
N ASN A 485 12.06 -33.38 26.60
CA ASN A 485 11.47 -34.00 27.80
C ASN A 485 11.69 -33.16 29.08
N ALA A 486 12.80 -32.44 29.21
CA ALA A 486 13.06 -31.54 30.34
C ALA A 486 12.14 -30.30 30.29
N LEU A 487 11.93 -29.73 29.10
CA LEU A 487 10.99 -28.65 28.82
C LEU A 487 9.54 -29.08 29.15
N SER A 488 9.12 -30.27 28.69
CA SER A 488 7.77 -30.80 28.93
C SER A 488 7.47 -31.13 30.41
N LEU A 489 8.45 -31.59 31.19
CA LEU A 489 8.23 -31.95 32.61
C LEU A 489 8.07 -30.74 33.54
N ILE A 490 8.70 -29.61 33.20
CA ILE A 490 8.74 -28.40 34.05
C ILE A 490 7.47 -27.55 33.82
N LEU A 491 7.00 -27.47 32.57
CA LEU A 491 5.77 -26.73 32.20
C LEU A 491 4.48 -27.41 32.70
N GLY A 492 4.50 -28.74 32.92
CA GLY A 492 3.40 -29.47 33.56
C GLY A 492 3.15 -29.12 35.04
N SER A 493 3.98 -28.26 35.65
CA SER A 493 3.84 -27.79 37.04
C SER A 493 3.39 -26.32 37.18
N ALA A 494 3.17 -25.61 36.06
CA ALA A 494 2.94 -24.17 35.99
C ALA A 494 1.52 -23.73 36.38
N THR A 495 1.24 -23.64 37.69
CA THR A 495 0.06 -22.90 38.20
C THR A 495 0.40 -21.66 39.03
N ALA A 496 1.65 -21.17 39.04
CA ALA A 496 1.98 -19.92 39.73
C ALA A 496 3.32 -19.25 39.27
N GLY A 497 3.22 -18.09 38.60
CA GLY A 497 4.24 -17.02 38.59
C GLY A 497 5.43 -17.18 37.64
N GLY A 498 5.47 -16.38 36.57
CA GLY A 498 6.42 -16.47 35.45
C GLY A 498 7.87 -16.06 35.70
N SER A 499 8.23 -15.42 36.82
CA SER A 499 9.61 -14.91 37.02
C SER A 499 10.59 -15.88 37.69
N VAL A 500 10.13 -16.97 38.32
CA VAL A 500 11.01 -17.87 39.11
C VAL A 500 11.46 -19.11 38.32
N ILE A 501 10.85 -19.36 37.15
CA ILE A 501 11.03 -20.59 36.36
C ILE A 501 12.16 -20.43 35.32
N THR A 502 12.39 -19.22 34.82
CA THR A 502 13.35 -18.86 33.76
C THR A 502 14.81 -19.07 34.19
N VAL A 503 15.20 -18.61 35.38
CA VAL A 503 16.58 -18.78 35.91
C VAL A 503 16.90 -20.26 36.24
N GLY A 504 15.89 -21.05 36.61
CA GLY A 504 16.05 -22.48 36.91
C GLY A 504 16.23 -23.34 35.65
N LEU A 505 15.53 -23.00 34.58
CA LEU A 505 15.66 -23.60 33.25
C LEU A 505 17.03 -23.28 32.62
N MET A 506 17.48 -22.04 32.77
CA MET A 506 18.75 -21.54 32.24
C MET A 506 19.96 -22.20 32.91
N ASN A 507 19.91 -22.34 34.24
CA ASN A 507 20.92 -23.09 34.96
C ASN A 507 20.98 -24.55 34.51
N LEU A 508 19.86 -25.16 34.09
CA LEU A 508 19.85 -26.53 33.58
C LEU A 508 20.52 -26.63 32.20
N ILE A 509 20.26 -25.68 31.29
CA ILE A 509 20.86 -25.62 29.95
C ILE A 509 22.36 -25.34 30.04
N CYS A 510 22.77 -24.32 30.80
CA CYS A 510 24.18 -24.03 31.06
C CYS A 510 24.88 -25.23 31.72
N ASN A 511 24.22 -25.95 32.65
CA ASN A 511 24.77 -27.16 33.25
C ASN A 511 24.84 -28.35 32.27
N MET A 512 23.95 -28.46 31.28
CA MET A 512 23.98 -29.52 30.26
C MET A 512 25.10 -29.29 29.25
N VAL A 513 25.26 -28.05 28.75
CA VAL A 513 26.40 -27.65 27.91
C VAL A 513 27.72 -27.95 28.63
N ASN A 514 27.80 -27.58 29.91
CA ASN A 514 28.96 -27.88 30.76
C ASN A 514 29.16 -29.39 31.09
N CYS A 515 28.09 -30.21 31.19
CA CYS A 515 28.20 -31.66 31.44
C CYS A 515 28.69 -32.44 30.21
N VAL A 516 28.29 -32.01 29.01
CA VAL A 516 28.71 -32.63 27.75
C VAL A 516 30.20 -32.42 27.51
N MET A 517 30.73 -31.24 27.84
CA MET A 517 32.15 -30.90 27.64
C MET A 517 33.07 -31.40 28.76
N ALA A 518 32.59 -31.52 30.00
CA ALA A 518 33.36 -32.14 31.09
C ALA A 518 33.68 -33.64 30.85
N HIS A 519 33.07 -34.26 29.84
CA HIS A 519 33.42 -35.61 29.40
C HIS A 519 34.75 -35.69 28.65
N TYR A 520 35.30 -34.55 28.19
CA TYR A 520 36.55 -34.49 27.42
C TYR A 520 37.82 -34.46 28.29
N ASP A 521 37.72 -34.10 29.58
CA ASP A 521 38.85 -34.14 30.52
C ASP A 521 38.82 -35.41 31.38
N GLU A 522 39.99 -36.03 31.61
CA GLU A 522 40.22 -37.34 32.25
C GLU A 522 39.74 -37.47 33.73
N VAL A 523 38.48 -37.15 34.05
CA VAL A 523 37.93 -37.25 35.41
C VAL A 523 36.79 -38.27 35.40
N GLY A 524 37.02 -39.36 36.13
CA GLY A 524 36.21 -40.57 36.05
C GLY A 524 34.69 -40.37 36.14
N VAL A 525 34.01 -40.88 35.12
CA VAL A 525 32.59 -41.28 35.03
C VAL A 525 31.72 -40.82 36.20
N LEU A 526 31.16 -39.63 36.06
CA LEU A 526 29.86 -39.31 36.63
C LEU A 526 28.85 -39.47 35.49
N ASP A 527 27.90 -40.41 35.61
CA ASP A 527 26.83 -40.59 34.63
C ASP A 527 26.04 -39.27 34.47
N CYS A 528 26.29 -38.49 33.42
CA CYS A 528 25.42 -37.38 32.98
C CYS A 528 24.13 -38.01 32.40
N HIS A 529 23.30 -38.63 33.24
CA HIS A 529 21.93 -38.97 32.87
C HIS A 529 21.05 -37.77 33.25
N PRO A 530 20.22 -37.22 32.33
CA PRO A 530 19.33 -36.10 32.64
C PRO A 530 18.40 -36.38 33.84
N THR A 531 18.15 -37.66 34.16
CA THR A 531 17.41 -38.06 35.36
C THR A 531 18.12 -37.72 36.68
N GLY A 532 19.46 -37.68 36.73
CA GLY A 532 20.21 -37.36 37.96
C GLY A 532 20.10 -35.89 38.36
N ILE A 533 20.14 -34.98 37.38
CA ILE A 533 19.98 -33.54 37.60
C ILE A 533 18.51 -33.23 37.91
N VAL A 534 17.57 -33.83 37.19
CA VAL A 534 16.13 -33.70 37.44
C VAL A 534 15.73 -34.27 38.82
N LEU A 535 16.32 -35.37 39.29
CA LEU A 535 16.04 -35.91 40.64
C LEU A 535 16.62 -35.04 41.77
N GLY A 536 17.73 -34.33 41.53
CA GLY A 536 18.29 -33.37 42.49
C GLY A 536 17.37 -32.17 42.71
N VAL A 537 16.77 -31.67 41.63
CA VAL A 537 15.81 -30.54 41.65
C VAL A 537 14.43 -30.99 42.17
N ALA A 538 13.94 -32.15 41.75
CA ALA A 538 12.65 -32.70 42.18
C ALA A 538 12.65 -33.16 43.67
N GLY A 539 13.80 -33.60 44.19
CA GLY A 539 13.95 -33.99 45.60
C GLY A 539 13.88 -32.80 46.59
N ALA A 540 14.02 -31.57 46.11
CA ALA A 540 13.99 -30.34 46.90
C ALA A 540 12.69 -29.53 46.73
N ALA A 541 11.75 -29.95 45.87
CA ALA A 541 10.46 -29.31 45.61
C ALA A 541 9.45 -29.38 46.78
N GLY A 542 9.92 -29.70 47.99
CA GLY A 542 9.16 -29.61 49.23
C GLY A 542 9.28 -28.21 49.85
N ALA A 543 8.48 -27.26 49.36
CA ALA A 543 8.13 -25.99 50.03
C ALA A 543 9.29 -25.06 50.44
N LEU A 544 9.94 -24.40 49.48
CA LEU A 544 10.82 -23.25 49.74
C LEU A 544 10.50 -22.07 48.80
N THR A 545 10.66 -20.85 49.32
CA THR A 545 10.47 -19.57 48.60
C THR A 545 11.61 -19.32 47.61
N GLY A 546 11.33 -18.72 46.44
CA GLY A 546 12.25 -18.58 45.28
C GLY A 546 13.71 -18.19 45.57
N GLN A 547 13.97 -17.33 46.57
CA GLN A 547 15.34 -16.96 46.97
C GLN A 547 16.19 -18.10 47.55
N ALA A 548 15.60 -19.15 48.10
CA ALA A 548 16.33 -20.28 48.69
C ALA A 548 16.85 -21.28 47.63
N ILE A 549 16.23 -21.29 46.45
CA ILE A 549 16.62 -22.11 45.30
C ILE A 549 17.86 -21.49 44.64
N ILE A 550 17.84 -20.17 44.42
CA ILE A 550 18.97 -19.38 43.89
C ILE A 550 20.25 -19.58 44.72
N GLY A 551 20.15 -19.54 46.06
CA GLY A 551 21.31 -19.71 46.94
C GLY A 551 21.92 -21.12 46.95
N GLN A 552 21.16 -22.17 46.63
CA GLN A 552 21.68 -23.54 46.52
C GLN A 552 22.21 -23.87 45.13
N VAL A 553 21.59 -23.32 44.08
CA VAL A 553 22.07 -23.40 42.70
C VAL A 553 23.40 -22.66 42.57
N LEU A 554 23.52 -21.43 43.10
CA LEU A 554 24.80 -20.67 43.17
C LEU A 554 25.91 -21.38 43.97
N ALA A 555 25.55 -22.18 44.98
CA ALA A 555 26.51 -22.94 45.78
C ALA A 555 27.02 -24.21 45.05
N VAL A 556 26.22 -24.77 44.16
CA VAL A 556 26.64 -25.86 43.25
C VAL A 556 27.53 -25.25 42.14
N LEU A 557 27.14 -24.11 41.57
CA LEU A 557 27.86 -23.40 40.49
C LEU A 557 29.26 -22.90 40.88
N ARG A 558 29.46 -22.37 42.09
CA ARG A 558 30.79 -21.94 42.57
C ARG A 558 31.84 -23.07 42.63
N ASN A 559 31.42 -24.33 42.65
CA ASN A 559 32.34 -25.46 42.61
C ASN A 559 32.76 -25.82 41.17
N PHE A 560 32.02 -25.38 40.15
CA PHE A 560 32.28 -25.69 38.74
C PHE A 560 33.02 -24.58 37.99
N GLN A 561 32.90 -23.30 38.38
CA GLN A 561 33.59 -22.14 37.76
C GLN A 561 35.12 -22.28 37.54
N ASN A 562 35.81 -23.24 38.18
CA ASN A 562 37.26 -23.42 38.04
C ASN A 562 37.66 -24.45 36.96
N LEU A 563 36.75 -24.86 36.06
CA LEU A 563 36.93 -25.98 35.12
C LEU A 563 36.78 -25.63 33.61
N PHE A 564 36.59 -24.37 33.20
CA PHE A 564 36.08 -24.04 31.85
C PHE A 564 36.98 -23.10 31.02
N ASP A 565 36.78 -23.13 29.69
CA ASP A 565 37.41 -22.25 28.68
C ASP A 565 36.73 -20.87 28.65
N ASP A 566 37.46 -19.83 28.27
CA ASP A 566 37.06 -18.43 28.44
C ASP A 566 35.79 -18.06 27.63
N ARG A 567 35.55 -18.68 26.46
CA ARG A 567 34.37 -18.39 25.58
C ARG A 567 33.02 -18.90 26.14
N GLU A 568 32.99 -20.09 26.74
CA GLU A 568 31.76 -20.69 27.30
C GLU A 568 31.34 -20.00 28.60
N ALA A 569 32.33 -19.55 29.38
CA ALA A 569 32.12 -18.66 30.50
C ALA A 569 31.50 -17.33 30.03
N GLY A 570 32.03 -16.73 28.96
CA GLY A 570 31.48 -15.53 28.35
C GLY A 570 30.02 -15.65 27.89
N PHE A 571 29.64 -16.75 27.23
CA PHE A 571 28.24 -16.98 26.81
C PHE A 571 27.26 -17.07 27.99
N CYS A 572 27.63 -17.85 29.01
CA CYS A 572 26.78 -17.98 30.20
C CYS A 572 26.74 -16.69 31.04
N GLU A 573 27.85 -15.95 31.11
CA GLU A 573 27.93 -14.66 31.82
C GLU A 573 27.10 -13.60 31.10
N CYS A 574 27.23 -13.47 29.78
CA CYS A 574 26.43 -12.58 28.94
C CYS A 574 24.92 -12.85 29.02
N PHE A 575 24.49 -14.12 29.03
CA PHE A 575 23.06 -14.44 29.21
C PHE A 575 22.52 -14.05 30.59
N LEU A 576 23.30 -14.29 31.65
CA LEU A 576 22.89 -14.03 33.04
C LEU A 576 22.95 -12.55 33.42
N ASP A 577 23.81 -11.81 32.72
CA ASP A 577 24.07 -10.40 32.91
C ASP A 577 24.54 -9.79 31.57
N PRO A 578 23.61 -9.21 30.78
CA PRO A 578 23.90 -8.71 29.45
C PRO A 578 24.97 -7.61 29.38
N GLU A 579 25.21 -6.88 30.48
CA GLU A 579 26.29 -5.89 30.54
C GLU A 579 27.70 -6.52 30.43
N ASN A 580 27.83 -7.84 30.62
CA ASN A 580 29.11 -8.55 30.55
C ASN A 580 29.37 -9.23 29.19
N CYS A 581 28.62 -8.89 28.13
CA CYS A 581 28.81 -9.41 26.77
C CYS A 581 30.05 -8.82 26.06
N ASP A 582 31.22 -8.76 26.70
CA ASP A 582 32.44 -8.10 26.21
C ASP A 582 33.03 -8.71 24.91
N ASP A 583 32.58 -9.91 24.50
CA ASP A 583 33.10 -10.66 23.34
C ASP A 583 32.10 -10.81 22.17
N GLY A 584 30.92 -10.16 22.24
CA GLY A 584 29.87 -10.22 21.20
C GLY A 584 29.87 -9.02 20.23
N ASP A 585 29.12 -9.14 19.13
CA ASP A 585 28.85 -8.00 18.24
C ASP A 585 27.63 -7.21 18.76
N GLU A 586 27.78 -5.88 18.83
CA GLU A 586 26.73 -4.94 19.25
C GLU A 586 26.27 -4.09 18.07
N GLY A 587 24.94 -4.00 17.91
CA GLY A 587 24.26 -3.03 17.07
C GLY A 587 23.46 -2.07 17.94
N SER A 588 23.29 -0.83 17.50
CA SER A 588 22.43 0.13 18.20
C SER A 588 21.49 0.81 17.23
N ALA A 589 20.24 1.00 17.65
CA ALA A 589 19.22 1.69 16.90
C ALA A 589 18.55 2.75 17.78
N THR A 590 18.25 3.93 17.24
CA THR A 590 17.60 5.03 17.99
C THR A 590 16.19 5.27 17.48
N ALA A 591 15.24 5.51 18.38
CA ALA A 591 13.88 5.89 17.97
C ALA A 591 13.90 7.24 17.22
N ALA A 592 13.20 7.31 16.10
CA ALA A 592 13.08 8.52 15.31
C ALA A 592 11.61 8.82 14.96
N PHE A 593 11.30 10.11 14.83
CA PHE A 593 9.94 10.63 14.85
C PHE A 593 9.71 11.62 13.72
N SER A 594 8.56 11.49 13.06
CA SER A 594 7.87 12.58 12.37
C SER A 594 6.92 13.28 13.35
N LEU A 595 6.78 14.60 13.26
CA LEU A 595 5.97 15.42 14.19
C LEU A 595 5.18 16.44 13.37
N ASP A 596 3.95 16.82 13.71
CA ASP A 596 3.28 17.89 12.95
C ASP A 596 2.08 18.61 13.59
N PRO A 597 1.91 19.93 13.34
CA PRO A 597 0.60 20.59 13.26
C PRO A 597 -0.19 20.39 11.94
N ASN A 598 -1.32 19.71 12.03
CA ASN A 598 -2.27 19.54 10.92
C ASN A 598 -3.31 20.67 10.82
N ASP A 599 -3.72 21.05 9.60
CA ASP A 599 -4.85 21.97 9.40
C ASP A 599 -5.77 21.56 8.24
N LYS A 600 -7.02 22.01 8.32
CA LYS A 600 -8.05 21.81 7.30
C LYS A 600 -8.74 23.11 7.00
N TYR A 601 -8.83 23.43 5.72
CA TYR A 601 -9.53 24.62 5.24
C TYR A 601 -10.69 24.21 4.34
N GLY A 602 -11.83 24.87 4.51
CA GLY A 602 -12.96 24.84 3.60
C GLY A 602 -13.14 26.18 2.90
N PRO A 603 -14.32 26.43 2.30
CA PRO A 603 -14.66 27.73 1.75
C PRO A 603 -14.50 28.85 2.79
N LEU A 604 -13.81 29.92 2.45
CA LEU A 604 -13.55 31.02 3.40
C LEU A 604 -14.80 31.81 3.78
N GLY A 605 -15.81 31.86 2.90
CA GLY A 605 -17.06 32.59 3.14
C GLY A 605 -16.87 34.06 3.55
N TRP A 606 -17.87 34.60 4.23
CA TRP A 606 -17.89 35.95 4.77
C TRP A 606 -17.81 35.97 6.31
N GLY A 607 -16.94 36.81 6.86
CA GLY A 607 -16.78 36.99 8.31
C GLY A 607 -16.00 35.86 9.00
N GLU A 608 -15.95 35.89 10.33
CA GLU A 608 -15.26 34.88 11.16
C GLU A 608 -16.01 33.53 11.20
N GLU A 609 -17.30 33.53 10.86
CA GLU A 609 -18.17 32.33 10.83
C GLU A 609 -18.27 31.71 9.42
N HIS A 610 -17.48 32.23 8.47
CA HIS A 610 -17.37 31.73 7.10
C HIS A 610 -18.71 31.54 6.39
N TRP A 611 -19.57 32.57 6.42
CA TRP A 611 -20.90 32.54 5.83
C TRP A 611 -20.86 32.31 4.32
N LEU A 612 -21.70 31.41 3.81
CA LEU A 612 -21.86 31.07 2.39
C LEU A 612 -23.25 31.46 1.89
N ALA A 613 -23.34 31.85 0.62
CA ALA A 613 -24.64 32.07 -0.01
C ALA A 613 -25.34 30.71 -0.22
N GLU A 614 -26.68 30.69 -0.17
CA GLU A 614 -27.45 29.46 -0.47
C GLU A 614 -27.17 28.90 -1.88
N GLY A 615 -26.69 29.73 -2.81
CA GLY A 615 -26.26 29.29 -4.15
C GLY A 615 -24.87 28.65 -4.22
N ASP A 616 -24.08 28.71 -3.15
CA ASP A 616 -22.73 28.13 -3.07
C ASP A 616 -22.82 26.64 -2.68
N ASP A 617 -23.40 25.83 -3.57
CA ASP A 617 -23.70 24.40 -3.34
C ASP A 617 -22.48 23.47 -3.36
N THR A 618 -21.28 23.99 -3.65
CA THR A 618 -20.05 23.21 -3.84
C THR A 618 -19.01 23.59 -2.78
N MET A 619 -18.67 22.64 -1.92
CA MET A 619 -17.68 22.79 -0.85
C MET A 619 -16.30 22.42 -1.37
N PHE A 620 -15.35 23.35 -1.34
CA PHE A 620 -13.94 23.12 -1.68
C PHE A 620 -13.13 22.96 -0.41
N TYR A 621 -12.48 21.82 -0.23
CA TYR A 621 -11.66 21.51 0.94
C TYR A 621 -10.19 21.35 0.56
N ARG A 622 -9.32 21.76 1.48
CA ARG A 622 -7.86 21.67 1.40
C ARG A 622 -7.32 21.12 2.71
N PHE A 623 -6.68 19.95 2.66
CA PHE A 623 -5.90 19.39 3.78
C PHE A 623 -4.46 19.85 3.66
N VAL A 624 -3.83 20.15 4.79
CA VAL A 624 -2.40 20.43 4.84
C VAL A 624 -1.81 19.71 6.04
N CYS A 625 -0.68 19.06 5.80
CA CYS A 625 0.23 18.64 6.85
C CYS A 625 1.67 19.05 6.49
N GLU A 626 2.50 19.12 7.50
CA GLU A 626 3.92 19.36 7.50
C GLU A 626 4.63 18.19 8.21
N ASN A 627 5.91 17.97 8.02
CA ASN A 627 6.70 17.14 8.93
C ASN A 627 7.60 18.14 9.64
N ASP A 628 7.24 18.52 10.87
CA ASP A 628 7.82 19.62 11.64
C ASP A 628 9.34 19.65 11.54
N SER A 629 9.90 20.86 11.48
CA SER A 629 11.36 21.06 11.35
C SER A 629 12.20 20.39 12.46
N GLY A 630 11.61 20.03 13.60
CA GLY A 630 12.21 19.29 14.70
C GLY A 630 12.10 17.77 14.60
N ALA A 631 11.39 17.23 13.60
CA ALA A 631 11.33 15.80 13.31
C ALA A 631 12.74 15.24 13.02
N THR A 632 12.99 14.01 13.45
CA THR A 632 14.29 13.34 13.31
C THR A 632 14.33 12.35 12.13
N ALA A 633 13.21 12.14 11.44
CA ALA A 633 13.09 11.24 10.30
C ALA A 633 12.17 11.78 9.20
N THR A 634 12.33 11.23 7.99
CA THR A 634 11.38 11.44 6.89
C THR A 634 10.16 10.51 7.07
N ALA A 635 8.97 11.01 6.75
CA ALA A 635 7.76 10.19 6.78
C ALA A 635 7.70 9.31 5.52
N ALA A 636 7.59 7.99 5.70
CA ALA A 636 7.44 7.06 4.59
C ALA A 636 5.99 6.94 4.16
N GLU A 637 5.07 6.98 5.12
CA GLU A 637 3.63 6.94 4.89
C GLU A 637 2.92 8.13 5.55
N VAL A 638 1.98 8.75 4.83
CA VAL A 638 1.06 9.74 5.41
C VAL A 638 -0.35 9.41 4.96
N LEU A 639 -1.25 9.20 5.91
CA LEU A 639 -2.63 8.81 5.70
C LEU A 639 -3.58 9.89 6.22
N PHE A 640 -4.44 10.40 5.35
CA PHE A 640 -5.53 11.31 5.67
C PHE A 640 -6.84 10.53 5.74
N ILE A 641 -7.57 10.65 6.85
CA ILE A 641 -8.94 10.13 7.02
C ILE A 641 -9.88 11.29 7.31
N ASP A 642 -10.82 11.54 6.41
CA ASP A 642 -11.85 12.56 6.53
C ASP A 642 -13.24 11.89 6.64
N SER A 643 -14.02 12.30 7.65
CA SER A 643 -15.37 11.80 7.89
C SER A 643 -16.41 12.83 7.43
N LEU A 644 -16.90 12.67 6.21
CA LEU A 644 -17.85 13.59 5.57
C LEU A 644 -19.29 13.33 6.03
N ASP A 645 -20.06 14.40 6.27
CA ASP A 645 -21.46 14.34 6.70
C ASP A 645 -22.39 13.91 5.54
N ILE A 646 -22.69 12.61 5.47
CA ILE A 646 -23.55 12.01 4.43
C ILE A 646 -25.00 12.49 4.47
N GLU A 647 -25.44 13.15 5.54
CA GLU A 647 -26.78 13.73 5.60
C GLU A 647 -26.85 15.09 4.88
N LYS A 648 -25.69 15.73 4.63
CA LYS A 648 -25.58 17.06 4.01
C LYS A 648 -24.86 17.06 2.66
N LEU A 649 -23.92 16.14 2.45
CA LEU A 649 -23.04 16.10 1.29
C LEU A 649 -23.40 14.95 0.34
N ASP A 650 -23.47 15.24 -0.96
CA ASP A 650 -23.65 14.24 -2.02
C ASP A 650 -22.27 13.72 -2.46
N LEU A 651 -21.84 12.59 -1.88
CA LEU A 651 -20.50 12.05 -2.10
C LEU A 651 -20.26 11.56 -3.53
N SER A 652 -21.31 11.28 -4.31
CA SER A 652 -21.17 10.92 -5.73
C SER A 652 -20.61 12.08 -6.58
N THR A 653 -20.69 13.31 -6.06
CA THR A 653 -20.17 14.52 -6.68
C THR A 653 -18.74 14.85 -6.24
N LEU A 654 -18.14 14.05 -5.35
CA LEU A 654 -16.80 14.29 -4.86
C LEU A 654 -15.79 14.21 -6.00
N ARG A 655 -14.92 15.21 -6.12
CA ARG A 655 -13.86 15.25 -7.13
C ARG A 655 -12.55 15.69 -6.50
N PHE A 656 -11.50 14.92 -6.75
CA PHE A 656 -10.14 15.29 -6.38
C PHE A 656 -9.58 16.28 -7.41
N HIS A 657 -8.93 17.35 -6.96
CA HIS A 657 -8.37 18.37 -7.87
C HIS A 657 -6.86 18.25 -7.98
N SER A 658 -6.18 18.20 -6.86
CA SER A 658 -4.72 18.10 -6.83
C SER A 658 -4.20 17.56 -5.52
N VAL A 659 -3.09 16.83 -5.62
CA VAL A 659 -2.25 16.45 -4.48
C VAL A 659 -0.88 17.10 -4.64
N THR A 660 -0.32 17.59 -3.55
CA THR A 660 0.97 18.28 -3.53
C THR A 660 1.84 17.66 -2.45
N TYR A 661 3.13 17.51 -2.74
CA TYR A 661 4.16 17.18 -1.76
C TYR A 661 5.40 18.01 -2.08
N ALA A 662 6.04 18.56 -1.06
CA ALA A 662 7.14 19.51 -1.22
C ALA A 662 6.79 20.65 -2.20
N ASP A 663 7.58 20.81 -3.27
CA ASP A 663 7.37 21.78 -4.33
C ASP A 663 6.66 21.20 -5.58
N THR A 664 6.19 19.95 -5.48
CA THR A 664 5.60 19.20 -6.59
C THR A 664 4.08 19.08 -6.42
N SER A 665 3.33 19.60 -7.39
CA SER A 665 1.87 19.51 -7.44
C SER A 665 1.40 18.67 -8.62
N ILE A 666 0.49 17.74 -8.35
CA ILE A 666 -0.05 16.77 -9.30
C ILE A 666 -1.54 17.04 -9.45
N VAL A 667 -1.96 17.37 -10.67
CA VAL A 667 -3.38 17.57 -11.01
C VAL A 667 -4.06 16.22 -11.25
N ILE A 668 -5.28 16.08 -10.74
CA ILE A 668 -6.17 14.94 -10.97
C ILE A 668 -7.24 15.39 -11.98
N GLU A 669 -7.15 14.90 -13.23
CA GLU A 669 -8.03 15.37 -14.32
C GLU A 669 -9.31 14.53 -14.50
N GLU A 670 -9.27 13.25 -14.16
CA GLU A 670 -10.41 12.33 -14.22
C GLU A 670 -10.37 11.42 -12.98
N ASP A 671 -11.36 11.56 -12.12
CA ASP A 671 -11.61 10.68 -10.97
C ASP A 671 -13.11 10.43 -10.82
N ASP A 672 -13.46 9.19 -10.51
CA ASP A 672 -14.82 8.79 -10.11
C ASP A 672 -14.86 8.61 -8.58
N GLY A 673 -14.29 9.58 -7.83
CA GLY A 673 -14.12 9.45 -6.38
C GLY A 673 -12.95 8.54 -5.97
N ARG A 674 -12.11 8.11 -6.91
CA ARG A 674 -10.84 7.44 -6.62
C ARG A 674 -9.72 7.82 -7.60
N PHE A 675 -8.47 7.80 -7.13
CA PHE A 675 -7.28 7.92 -7.99
C PHE A 675 -6.09 7.15 -7.43
N VAL A 676 -5.13 6.83 -8.32
CA VAL A 676 -3.80 6.31 -7.96
C VAL A 676 -2.75 7.03 -8.82
N LYS A 677 -1.65 7.48 -8.21
CA LYS A 677 -0.49 8.09 -8.87
C LYS A 677 0.79 7.46 -8.35
N GLU A 678 1.76 7.23 -9.23
CA GLU A 678 3.09 6.77 -8.85
C GLU A 678 4.16 7.72 -9.41
N ILE A 679 5.11 8.10 -8.57
CA ILE A 679 6.16 9.06 -8.87
C ILE A 679 7.50 8.48 -8.45
N ASP A 680 8.43 8.37 -9.39
CA ASP A 680 9.80 7.92 -9.11
C ASP A 680 10.61 9.07 -8.50
N LEU A 681 11.03 8.93 -7.23
CA LEU A 681 11.79 9.96 -6.51
C LEU A 681 13.30 9.89 -6.77
N ARG A 682 13.76 8.93 -7.58
CA ARG A 682 15.18 8.73 -7.86
C ARG A 682 15.75 9.80 -8.83
N PRO A 683 17.04 10.13 -8.71
CA PRO A 683 18.01 9.60 -7.74
C PRO A 683 18.00 10.33 -6.38
N GLY A 684 17.05 11.25 -6.14
CA GLY A 684 17.02 12.06 -4.92
C GLY A 684 16.73 11.24 -3.68
N LYS A 685 15.72 10.37 -3.74
CA LYS A 685 15.41 9.34 -2.74
C LYS A 685 15.26 7.99 -3.43
N ASN A 686 15.75 6.91 -2.82
CA ASN A 686 15.63 5.56 -3.40
C ASN A 686 14.25 4.95 -3.12
N ALA A 687 13.20 5.61 -3.60
CA ALA A 687 11.80 5.18 -3.40
C ALA A 687 10.90 5.60 -4.57
N ILE A 688 9.77 4.91 -4.72
CA ILE A 688 8.65 5.28 -5.58
C ILE A 688 7.51 5.78 -4.68
N LEU A 689 7.12 7.05 -4.80
CA LEU A 689 5.96 7.57 -4.08
C LEU A 689 4.67 7.14 -4.78
N ARG A 690 3.85 6.34 -4.11
CA ARG A 690 2.46 6.07 -4.51
C ARG A 690 1.51 6.96 -3.73
N ILE A 691 0.54 7.56 -4.43
CA ILE A 691 -0.52 8.38 -3.82
C ILE A 691 -1.86 7.81 -4.26
N GLU A 692 -2.68 7.41 -3.30
CA GLU A 692 -3.97 6.78 -3.52
C GLU A 692 -5.04 7.60 -2.81
N GLY A 693 -6.15 7.88 -3.47
CA GLY A 693 -7.31 8.54 -2.86
C GLY A 693 -8.57 7.80 -3.20
N GLU A 694 -9.48 7.66 -2.24
CA GLU A 694 -10.78 7.00 -2.40
C GLU A 694 -11.80 7.59 -1.42
N VAL A 695 -13.07 7.61 -1.82
CA VAL A 695 -14.20 7.89 -0.92
C VAL A 695 -15.14 6.68 -0.86
N ASP A 696 -15.49 6.24 0.35
CA ASP A 696 -16.59 5.31 0.58
C ASP A 696 -17.90 6.10 0.76
N GLU A 697 -18.71 6.12 -0.29
CA GLU A 697 -19.99 6.84 -0.33
C GLU A 697 -21.02 6.34 0.71
N LEU A 698 -20.87 5.12 1.24
CA LEU A 698 -21.81 4.56 2.21
C LEU A 698 -21.47 4.97 3.65
N THR A 699 -20.17 5.03 3.96
CA THR A 699 -19.70 5.36 5.32
C THR A 699 -19.35 6.83 5.49
N GLY A 700 -19.11 7.54 4.38
CA GLY A 700 -18.65 8.93 4.38
C GLY A 700 -17.16 9.10 4.62
N ILE A 701 -16.39 8.01 4.56
CA ILE A 701 -14.96 8.05 4.81
C ILE A 701 -14.20 8.33 3.51
N LEU A 702 -13.54 9.48 3.44
CA LEU A 702 -12.54 9.79 2.42
C LEU A 702 -11.16 9.46 2.97
N THR A 703 -10.40 8.69 2.20
CA THR A 703 -9.04 8.24 2.53
C THR A 703 -8.08 8.71 1.46
N VAL A 704 -6.96 9.32 1.86
CA VAL A 704 -5.82 9.59 0.96
C VAL A 704 -4.53 9.10 1.60
N VAL A 705 -3.79 8.25 0.91
CA VAL A 705 -2.55 7.64 1.38
C VAL A 705 -1.40 8.04 0.47
N PHE A 706 -0.31 8.51 1.06
CA PHE A 706 0.98 8.70 0.42
C PHE A 706 1.92 7.63 0.96
N SER A 707 2.43 6.72 0.13
CA SER A 707 3.32 5.63 0.56
C SER A 707 4.61 5.65 -0.26
N SER A 708 5.76 5.64 0.42
CA SER A 708 7.07 5.54 -0.20
C SER A 708 7.44 4.07 -0.35
N LEU A 709 7.44 3.55 -1.58
CA LEU A 709 7.67 2.15 -1.89
C LEU A 709 9.14 1.89 -2.25
N ASP A 710 9.70 0.79 -1.75
CA ASP A 710 10.99 0.28 -2.18
C ASP A 710 10.91 -0.14 -3.67
N PRO A 711 11.84 0.33 -4.55
CA PRO A 711 11.73 0.09 -5.98
C PRO A 711 11.91 -1.36 -6.44
N GLU A 712 12.50 -2.23 -5.61
CA GLU A 712 12.76 -3.63 -5.95
C GLU A 712 11.61 -4.54 -5.49
N THR A 713 11.11 -4.30 -4.28
CA THR A 713 10.08 -5.14 -3.63
C THR A 713 8.66 -4.62 -3.87
N GLY A 714 8.48 -3.32 -4.10
CA GLY A 714 7.17 -2.67 -4.20
C GLY A 714 6.42 -2.54 -2.86
N ALA A 715 7.05 -2.90 -1.74
CA ALA A 715 6.52 -2.71 -0.38
C ALA A 715 6.88 -1.32 0.16
N VAL A 716 6.20 -0.86 1.21
CA VAL A 716 6.56 0.39 1.91
C VAL A 716 8.00 0.28 2.43
N THR A 717 8.82 1.29 2.18
CA THR A 717 10.24 1.28 2.52
C THR A 717 10.48 1.39 4.02
N PHE A 718 11.33 0.51 4.55
CA PHE A 718 11.83 0.61 5.93
C PHE A 718 13.00 1.58 6.05
N ASP A 719 13.59 2.06 4.96
CA ASP A 719 14.71 3.00 5.00
C ASP A 719 14.21 4.36 5.51
N ILE A 720 14.83 4.83 6.60
CA ILE A 720 14.46 6.06 7.28
C ILE A 720 14.67 7.33 6.46
N ASP A 721 15.60 7.30 5.51
CA ASP A 721 15.94 8.44 4.64
C ASP A 721 15.17 8.40 3.31
N ALA A 722 14.50 7.29 3.01
CA ALA A 722 13.79 7.08 1.75
C ALA A 722 12.31 7.54 1.76
N GLY A 723 11.78 7.95 2.91
CA GLY A 723 10.40 8.44 3.02
C GLY A 723 10.21 9.74 2.24
N PHE A 724 9.04 9.96 1.62
CA PHE A 724 8.83 11.07 0.69
C PHE A 724 8.87 12.45 1.36
N LEU A 725 8.40 12.56 2.60
CA LEU A 725 8.21 13.85 3.29
C LEU A 725 9.33 14.15 4.28
N ASN A 726 10.20 15.10 3.95
CA ASN A 726 11.34 15.49 4.81
C ASN A 726 10.90 16.26 6.05
N PRO A 727 11.68 16.33 7.14
CA PRO A 727 11.53 17.41 8.12
C PRO A 727 11.60 18.77 7.42
N ASN A 728 10.67 19.68 7.72
CA ASN A 728 10.46 20.94 7.01
C ASN A 728 11.45 22.04 7.46
N VAL A 729 12.74 21.72 7.46
CA VAL A 729 13.82 22.65 7.82
C VAL A 729 13.95 23.76 6.78
N ILE A 730 13.76 23.41 5.51
CA ILE A 730 13.67 24.34 4.37
C ILE A 730 12.30 24.19 3.71
N PRO A 731 11.31 25.01 4.09
CA PRO A 731 9.99 24.99 3.46
C PRO A 731 10.04 25.14 1.94
N PRO A 732 9.25 24.35 1.18
CA PRO A 732 8.18 23.48 1.64
C PRO A 732 8.54 21.98 1.75
N GLU A 733 9.82 21.59 1.91
CA GLU A 733 10.26 20.18 1.73
C GLU A 733 9.56 19.12 2.58
N GLY A 734 8.94 19.53 3.68
CA GLY A 734 8.14 18.68 4.55
C GLY A 734 6.64 18.88 4.45
N GLU A 735 6.13 19.64 3.48
CA GLU A 735 4.70 19.94 3.37
C GLU A 735 4.00 19.00 2.37
N ALA A 736 2.80 18.53 2.73
CA ALA A 736 1.90 17.80 1.86
C ALA A 736 0.48 18.35 1.93
N GLU A 737 -0.23 18.28 0.81
CA GLU A 737 -1.54 18.90 0.66
C GLU A 737 -2.45 18.08 -0.27
N VAL A 738 -3.74 18.04 0.06
CA VAL A 738 -4.80 17.40 -0.74
C VAL A 738 -5.94 18.39 -0.96
N ASN A 739 -6.36 18.57 -2.21
CA ASN A 739 -7.50 19.41 -2.58
C ASN A 739 -8.59 18.59 -3.25
N PHE A 740 -9.83 18.77 -2.80
CA PHE A 740 -11.01 18.13 -3.38
C PHE A 740 -12.24 19.03 -3.21
N SER A 741 -13.32 18.69 -3.92
CA SER A 741 -14.62 19.34 -3.75
C SER A 741 -15.74 18.34 -3.67
N VAL A 742 -16.82 18.69 -2.99
CA VAL A 742 -18.04 17.89 -2.87
C VAL A 742 -19.25 18.82 -2.83
N LYS A 743 -20.37 18.42 -3.43
CA LYS A 743 -21.61 19.21 -3.42
C LYS A 743 -22.50 18.89 -2.23
N MET A 744 -23.31 19.86 -1.86
CA MET A 744 -24.45 19.67 -0.97
C MET A 744 -25.53 18.81 -1.63
N ILE A 745 -26.30 18.07 -0.85
CA ILE A 745 -27.47 17.33 -1.34
C ILE A 745 -28.53 18.32 -1.83
N GLU A 746 -29.03 18.14 -3.06
CA GLU A 746 -30.09 18.98 -3.63
C GLU A 746 -31.43 18.80 -2.88
N GLY A 747 -32.10 19.89 -2.49
CA GLY A 747 -33.51 19.81 -2.07
C GLY A 747 -34.03 20.95 -1.19
N GLU A 748 -33.58 21.03 0.06
CA GLU A 748 -34.10 21.98 1.07
C GLU A 748 -33.32 23.30 1.07
N SER A 749 -33.87 24.30 1.75
CA SER A 749 -33.17 25.58 1.94
C SER A 749 -31.96 25.36 2.84
N LEU A 750 -30.81 25.87 2.44
CA LEU A 750 -29.58 25.75 3.24
C LEU A 750 -29.48 26.82 4.32
N HIS A 751 -30.36 27.83 4.35
CA HIS A 751 -30.25 28.92 5.33
C HIS A 751 -30.24 28.40 6.78
N GLY A 752 -29.22 28.82 7.53
CA GLY A 752 -28.98 28.43 8.92
C GLY A 752 -28.33 27.05 9.10
N GLU A 753 -28.12 26.28 8.02
CA GLU A 753 -27.38 25.02 8.08
C GLU A 753 -25.89 25.26 8.33
N VAL A 754 -25.31 24.40 9.16
CA VAL A 754 -23.90 24.42 9.52
C VAL A 754 -23.25 23.13 9.01
N VAL A 755 -22.21 23.28 8.18
CA VAL A 755 -21.38 22.18 7.70
C VAL A 755 -20.05 22.24 8.43
N GLU A 756 -19.81 21.24 9.27
CA GLU A 756 -18.57 21.08 10.01
C GLU A 756 -17.75 19.94 9.39
N ASN A 757 -16.43 20.11 9.34
CA ASN A 757 -15.55 19.09 8.80
C ASN A 757 -14.16 19.14 9.45
N PHE A 758 -13.51 17.99 9.66
CA PHE A 758 -12.15 17.86 10.20
C PHE A 758 -11.44 16.69 9.51
N VAL A 759 -10.12 16.57 9.65
CA VAL A 759 -9.35 15.44 9.12
C VAL A 759 -8.46 14.86 10.20
N ASP A 760 -8.37 13.54 10.28
CA ASP A 760 -7.40 12.81 11.09
C ASP A 760 -6.22 12.44 10.17
N ILE A 761 -5.00 12.84 10.52
CA ILE A 761 -3.80 12.55 9.72
C ILE A 761 -2.85 11.68 10.55
N TYR A 762 -2.40 10.60 9.94
CA TYR A 762 -1.46 9.64 10.49
C TYR A 762 -0.15 9.79 9.73
N PHE A 763 0.95 9.84 10.48
CA PHE A 763 2.30 9.78 9.92
C PHE A 763 2.91 8.46 10.33
N ASP A 764 3.33 7.67 9.35
CA ASP A 764 3.83 6.32 9.57
C ASP A 764 2.82 5.56 10.46
N ALA A 765 3.27 4.96 11.57
CA ALA A 765 2.39 4.29 12.53
C ALA A 765 2.15 5.09 13.83
N ASN A 766 2.31 6.42 13.80
CA ASN A 766 2.04 7.28 14.95
C ASN A 766 0.53 7.48 15.19
N ASP A 767 0.18 7.95 16.40
CA ASP A 767 -1.19 8.35 16.74
C ASP A 767 -1.73 9.43 15.79
N PRO A 768 -3.05 9.41 15.48
CA PRO A 768 -3.63 10.41 14.61
C PRO A 768 -3.59 11.79 15.24
N ILE A 769 -3.22 12.76 14.41
CA ILE A 769 -3.32 14.16 14.76
C ILE A 769 -4.59 14.71 14.08
N ARG A 770 -5.55 15.15 14.88
CA ARG A 770 -6.82 15.71 14.41
C ARG A 770 -6.68 17.20 14.10
N SER A 771 -7.09 17.63 12.91
CA SER A 771 -7.16 19.06 12.56
C SER A 771 -8.18 19.80 13.43
N PRO A 772 -8.08 21.13 13.56
CA PRO A 772 -9.21 21.95 13.98
C PRO A 772 -10.45 21.67 13.12
N VAL A 773 -11.63 21.81 13.72
CA VAL A 773 -12.91 21.69 12.99
C VAL A 773 -13.11 22.96 12.15
N TRP A 774 -13.22 22.79 10.84
CA TRP A 774 -13.64 23.84 9.93
C TRP A 774 -15.16 23.89 9.87
N SER A 775 -15.74 25.08 10.00
CA SER A 775 -17.20 25.28 10.00
C SER A 775 -17.59 26.35 8.97
N ASN A 776 -18.63 26.05 8.21
CA ASN A 776 -19.30 26.97 7.28
C ASN A 776 -20.79 27.03 7.61
N THR A 777 -21.35 28.25 7.63
CA THR A 777 -22.79 28.47 7.86
C THR A 777 -23.42 29.11 6.63
N PHE A 778 -24.64 28.71 6.27
CA PHE A 778 -25.31 29.22 5.07
C PHE A 778 -26.31 30.33 5.40
N ASP A 779 -26.31 31.38 4.58
CA ASP A 779 -27.27 32.49 4.66
C ASP A 779 -28.01 32.67 3.33
N GLY A 780 -29.31 32.43 3.34
CA GLY A 780 -30.22 32.66 2.21
C GLY A 780 -31.22 33.79 2.44
N ILE A 781 -31.12 34.54 3.54
CA ILE A 781 -32.11 35.57 3.89
C ILE A 781 -31.53 36.97 3.60
N PRO A 782 -32.18 37.77 2.72
CA PRO A 782 -31.81 39.16 2.54
C PRO A 782 -31.87 39.97 3.85
N PRO A 783 -30.95 40.93 4.05
CA PRO A 783 -30.95 41.80 5.21
C PRO A 783 -32.18 42.72 5.17
N ASN A 784 -32.61 43.28 6.30
CA ASN A 784 -33.69 44.27 6.30
C ASN A 784 -33.17 45.70 6.51
N ILE A 785 -33.45 46.62 5.57
CA ILE A 785 -33.12 48.05 5.71
C ILE A 785 -34.38 48.91 5.77
N LEU A 786 -34.36 49.90 6.67
CA LEU A 786 -35.44 50.86 6.87
C LEU A 786 -34.91 52.30 6.81
N ILE A 787 -35.58 53.17 6.08
CA ILE A 787 -35.40 54.63 6.22
C ILE A 787 -36.25 55.08 7.41
N GLU A 788 -35.63 55.33 8.56
CA GLU A 788 -36.32 55.74 9.78
C GLU A 788 -36.74 57.21 9.74
N ASN A 789 -35.89 58.06 9.17
CA ASN A 789 -36.12 59.50 9.08
C ASN A 789 -35.44 60.09 7.84
N ALA A 790 -35.99 61.19 7.31
CA ALA A 790 -35.40 61.98 6.23
C ALA A 790 -35.53 63.47 6.57
N GLU A 791 -34.39 64.13 6.83
CA GLU A 791 -34.34 65.54 7.21
C GLU A 791 -33.77 66.39 6.07
N VAL A 792 -34.45 67.49 5.72
CA VAL A 792 -33.99 68.45 4.71
C VAL A 792 -32.91 69.35 5.31
N VAL A 793 -31.72 69.35 4.71
CA VAL A 793 -30.56 70.13 5.20
C VAL A 793 -30.25 71.32 4.29
N SER A 794 -30.56 71.23 3.00
CA SER A 794 -30.45 72.33 2.04
C SER A 794 -31.56 72.27 0.98
N ASP A 795 -31.47 73.09 -0.06
CA ASP A 795 -32.34 73.05 -1.25
C ASP A 795 -32.03 71.88 -2.19
N THR A 796 -30.93 71.16 -1.97
CA THR A 796 -30.51 70.04 -2.81
C THR A 796 -30.12 68.79 -2.03
N SER A 797 -30.05 68.83 -0.69
CA SER A 797 -29.61 67.70 0.14
C SER A 797 -30.55 67.32 1.27
N LEU A 798 -30.69 66.00 1.47
CA LEU A 798 -31.38 65.35 2.59
C LEU A 798 -30.34 64.56 3.40
N VAL A 799 -30.51 64.53 4.72
CA VAL A 799 -29.84 63.54 5.58
C VAL A 799 -30.86 62.48 5.96
N LEU A 800 -30.58 61.25 5.56
CA LEU A 800 -31.37 60.06 5.87
C LEU A 800 -30.82 59.41 7.14
N THR A 801 -31.68 59.07 8.08
CA THR A 801 -31.35 58.14 9.18
C THR A 801 -31.82 56.75 8.77
N LEU A 802 -30.88 55.81 8.74
CA LEU A 802 -31.12 54.45 8.30
C LEU A 802 -31.07 53.52 9.51
N GLY A 803 -32.03 52.61 9.58
CA GLY A 803 -32.11 51.53 10.55
C GLY A 803 -32.31 50.19 9.85
N GLY A 804 -32.54 49.15 10.62
CA GLY A 804 -32.59 47.78 10.12
C GLY A 804 -31.35 46.97 10.54
N GLY A 805 -31.30 45.72 10.12
CA GLY A 805 -30.31 44.78 10.57
C GLY A 805 -30.40 43.46 9.83
N ASP A 806 -29.42 42.62 10.11
CA ASP A 806 -29.32 41.26 9.63
C ASP A 806 -28.70 40.43 10.76
N ASN A 807 -29.34 39.32 11.09
CA ASN A 807 -28.90 38.45 12.19
C ASN A 807 -27.96 37.34 11.69
N ASP A 808 -27.77 37.23 10.38
CA ASP A 808 -26.99 36.19 9.72
C ASP A 808 -25.64 36.76 9.26
N SER A 809 -25.35 36.82 7.95
CA SER A 809 -24.03 37.25 7.45
C SER A 809 -23.72 38.75 7.67
N GLY A 810 -24.71 39.51 8.12
CA GLY A 810 -24.60 40.92 8.43
C GLY A 810 -24.65 41.80 7.18
N ILE A 811 -25.04 43.07 7.35
CA ILE A 811 -25.14 44.00 6.21
C ILE A 811 -23.75 44.34 5.67
N ARG A 812 -23.51 44.13 4.38
CA ARG A 812 -22.24 44.51 3.73
C ARG A 812 -22.25 45.95 3.24
N TYR A 813 -23.32 46.35 2.56
CA TYR A 813 -23.55 47.72 2.11
C TYR A 813 -25.03 47.93 1.75
N GLN A 814 -25.41 49.20 1.56
CA GLN A 814 -26.77 49.60 1.25
C GLN A 814 -26.82 50.53 0.03
N LYS A 815 -27.88 50.42 -0.77
CA LYS A 815 -28.12 51.26 -1.95
C LYS A 815 -29.38 52.09 -1.75
N ILE A 816 -29.28 53.39 -2.03
CA ILE A 816 -30.42 54.30 -1.99
C ILE A 816 -30.85 54.61 -3.42
N TYR A 817 -32.15 54.49 -3.69
CA TYR A 817 -32.76 54.84 -4.95
C TYR A 817 -33.82 55.92 -4.75
N TYR A 818 -34.07 56.72 -5.78
CA TYR A 818 -35.34 57.42 -5.90
C TYR A 818 -36.13 56.89 -7.09
N TYR A 819 -37.45 56.86 -6.99
CA TYR A 819 -38.32 56.53 -8.11
C TYR A 819 -38.80 57.80 -8.80
N ASP A 820 -38.45 57.93 -10.08
CA ASP A 820 -38.93 58.99 -10.96
C ASP A 820 -40.33 58.62 -11.48
N THR A 821 -41.33 59.34 -11.00
CA THR A 821 -42.74 59.12 -11.37
C THR A 821 -43.06 59.51 -12.82
N VAL A 822 -42.22 60.34 -13.45
CA VAL A 822 -42.38 60.78 -14.84
C VAL A 822 -41.74 59.78 -15.81
N ALA A 823 -40.56 59.25 -15.45
CA ALA A 823 -39.83 58.27 -16.26
C ALA A 823 -40.24 56.80 -16.01
N ASP A 824 -41.02 56.53 -14.95
CA ASP A 824 -41.41 55.18 -14.51
C ASP A 824 -40.18 54.28 -14.27
N SER A 825 -39.18 54.82 -13.55
CA SER A 825 -37.91 54.12 -13.33
C SER A 825 -37.27 54.49 -11.99
N SER A 826 -36.63 53.52 -11.36
CA SER A 826 -35.79 53.74 -10.17
C SER A 826 -34.38 54.17 -10.58
N VAL A 827 -33.89 55.26 -10.00
CA VAL A 827 -32.56 55.82 -10.25
C VAL A 827 -31.71 55.67 -8.99
N LEU A 828 -30.51 55.11 -9.14
CA LEU A 828 -29.55 54.94 -8.05
C LEU A 828 -29.00 56.31 -7.62
N VAL A 829 -29.22 56.66 -6.35
CA VAL A 829 -28.65 57.86 -5.71
C VAL A 829 -27.20 57.59 -5.32
N GLY A 830 -26.93 56.44 -4.71
CA GLY A 830 -25.59 56.07 -4.25
C GLY A 830 -25.53 54.73 -3.54
N THR A 831 -24.31 54.25 -3.32
CA THR A 831 -23.99 53.05 -2.53
C THR A 831 -23.20 53.49 -1.30
N PHE A 832 -23.64 53.06 -0.13
CA PHE A 832 -23.12 53.50 1.16
C PHE A 832 -22.78 52.30 2.04
N GLY A 833 -21.78 52.46 2.91
CA GLY A 833 -21.52 51.48 3.98
C GLY A 833 -22.57 51.56 5.09
N ILE A 834 -22.42 50.74 6.12
CA ILE A 834 -23.27 50.76 7.31
C ILE A 834 -22.99 52.04 8.10
N ASN A 835 -23.91 52.99 8.06
CA ASN A 835 -23.86 54.23 8.83
C ASN A 835 -25.28 54.58 9.29
N ASP A 836 -25.42 55.07 10.53
CA ASP A 836 -26.71 55.54 11.08
C ASP A 836 -27.31 56.70 10.26
N THR A 837 -26.45 57.46 9.54
CA THR A 837 -26.89 58.58 8.72
C THR A 837 -26.15 58.67 7.39
N VAL A 838 -26.87 59.07 6.33
CA VAL A 838 -26.36 59.24 4.98
C VAL A 838 -26.90 60.55 4.38
N GLU A 839 -26.02 61.41 3.87
CA GLU A 839 -26.43 62.59 3.10
C GLU A 839 -26.59 62.23 1.61
N VAL A 840 -27.76 62.55 1.05
CA VAL A 840 -28.09 62.35 -0.37
C VAL A 840 -28.43 63.66 -1.04
N VAL A 841 -27.98 63.82 -2.29
CA VAL A 841 -28.25 65.00 -3.12
C VAL A 841 -29.31 64.62 -4.15
N LEU A 842 -30.41 65.37 -4.21
CA LEU A 842 -31.53 65.15 -5.12
C LEU A 842 -31.82 66.42 -5.93
N ASP A 843 -32.35 66.26 -7.13
CA ASP A 843 -32.77 67.37 -7.98
C ASP A 843 -34.10 67.94 -7.48
N PRO A 844 -34.15 69.16 -6.92
CA PRO A 844 -35.34 69.76 -6.30
C PRO A 844 -36.52 69.98 -7.25
N SER A 845 -36.34 69.80 -8.57
CA SER A 845 -37.39 70.01 -9.57
C SER A 845 -38.29 68.78 -9.82
N LEU A 846 -37.99 67.63 -9.20
CA LEU A 846 -38.71 66.38 -9.39
C LEU A 846 -39.51 65.98 -8.13
N GLU A 847 -40.57 65.18 -8.28
CA GLU A 847 -41.23 64.51 -7.15
C GLU A 847 -40.69 63.07 -7.05
N TRP A 848 -40.11 62.71 -5.91
CA TRP A 848 -39.46 61.40 -5.71
C TRP A 848 -40.00 60.63 -4.50
N ASN A 849 -39.98 59.30 -4.59
CA ASN A 849 -40.06 58.39 -3.46
C ASN A 849 -38.68 57.76 -3.24
N LEU A 850 -38.17 57.78 -2.01
CA LEU A 850 -36.88 57.15 -1.68
C LEU A 850 -37.06 55.71 -1.23
N TYR A 851 -36.15 54.85 -1.69
CA TYR A 851 -36.06 53.43 -1.34
C TYR A 851 -34.64 53.14 -0.85
N ALA A 852 -34.54 52.36 0.22
CA ALA A 852 -33.29 51.74 0.63
C ALA A 852 -33.36 50.24 0.32
N MET A 853 -32.22 49.68 -0.07
CA MET A 853 -32.04 48.27 -0.35
C MET A 853 -30.74 47.81 0.29
N GLY A 854 -30.84 46.85 1.21
CA GLY A 854 -29.69 46.18 1.83
C GLY A 854 -29.11 45.07 0.96
N ILE A 855 -27.79 44.91 1.06
CA ILE A 855 -27.05 43.76 0.56
C ILE A 855 -26.20 43.22 1.72
N ASP A 856 -26.33 41.94 2.05
CA ASP A 856 -25.60 41.30 3.14
C ASP A 856 -24.19 40.83 2.73
N GLY A 857 -23.51 40.14 3.64
CA GLY A 857 -22.16 39.63 3.50
C GLY A 857 -21.97 38.67 2.34
N VAL A 858 -22.95 37.80 2.12
CA VAL A 858 -22.94 36.75 1.09
C VAL A 858 -23.61 37.17 -0.22
N GLY A 859 -24.25 38.34 -0.23
CA GLY A 859 -24.83 38.97 -1.41
C GLY A 859 -26.34 38.82 -1.56
N ASN A 860 -27.06 38.30 -0.55
CA ASN A 860 -28.52 38.36 -0.60
C ASN A 860 -28.97 39.81 -0.50
N SER A 861 -30.05 40.13 -1.20
CA SER A 861 -30.44 41.51 -1.42
C SER A 861 -31.95 41.68 -1.43
N GLU A 862 -32.44 42.74 -0.80
CA GLU A 862 -33.87 43.05 -0.76
C GLU A 862 -34.42 43.34 -2.17
N THR A 863 -35.70 43.10 -2.39
CA THR A 863 -36.36 43.58 -3.61
C THR A 863 -36.57 45.10 -3.55
N LEU A 864 -36.58 45.76 -4.72
CA LEU A 864 -36.89 47.19 -4.89
C LEU A 864 -38.37 47.55 -4.63
N GLU A 865 -39.03 46.82 -3.73
CA GLU A 865 -40.39 47.10 -3.23
C GLU A 865 -40.37 47.65 -1.79
N GLY A 866 -39.19 48.04 -1.29
CA GLY A 866 -38.92 48.48 0.07
C GLY A 866 -39.64 49.77 0.52
N THR A 867 -39.41 50.10 1.79
CA THR A 867 -40.18 51.08 2.56
C THR A 867 -39.97 52.51 2.04
N VAL A 868 -41.08 53.20 1.74
CA VAL A 868 -41.08 54.58 1.25
C VAL A 868 -41.06 55.57 2.41
N SER A 869 -40.10 56.48 2.43
CA SER A 869 -40.18 57.72 3.20
C SER A 869 -40.39 58.90 2.25
N ALA A 870 -41.47 59.65 2.47
CA ALA A 870 -41.80 60.83 1.67
C ALA A 870 -41.37 62.09 2.43
N ALA A 871 -40.33 62.76 1.94
CA ALA A 871 -39.96 64.11 2.35
C ALA A 871 -40.28 65.06 1.19
N SER A 872 -41.02 66.13 1.46
CA SER A 872 -41.23 67.22 0.50
C SER A 872 -40.27 68.35 0.85
N PHE A 873 -39.55 68.88 -0.14
CA PHE A 873 -38.94 70.18 0.02
C PHE A 873 -40.08 71.19 0.17
N ILE A 874 -39.94 72.14 1.10
CA ILE A 874 -40.92 73.21 1.29
C ILE A 874 -41.11 73.88 -0.07
N GLU A 875 -42.36 73.98 -0.51
CA GLU A 875 -42.78 74.73 -1.69
C GLU A 875 -42.27 76.18 -1.54
N PHE A 876 -41.09 76.47 -2.09
CA PHE A 876 -40.62 77.83 -2.20
C PHE A 876 -41.40 78.47 -3.33
N GLU A 877 -42.34 79.32 -2.96
CA GLU A 877 -42.91 80.34 -3.84
C GLU A 877 -41.71 81.03 -4.52
N TYR A 878 -41.52 80.78 -5.82
CA TYR A 878 -40.50 81.43 -6.62
C TYR A 878 -40.66 82.93 -6.43
N GLY A 879 -39.79 83.54 -5.61
CA GLY A 879 -39.58 84.96 -5.62
C GLY A 879 -39.19 85.36 -7.06
N PRO A 880 -39.68 86.50 -7.57
CA PRO A 880 -39.56 86.82 -8.99
C PRO A 880 -38.10 86.69 -9.42
N LEU A 881 -37.84 85.88 -10.46
CA LEU A 881 -36.53 85.81 -11.11
C LEU A 881 -36.09 87.24 -11.45
N VAL A 882 -35.06 87.72 -10.76
CA VAL A 882 -34.42 89.00 -11.10
C VAL A 882 -33.51 88.72 -12.29
N CYS A 883 -33.84 89.31 -13.43
CA CYS A 883 -33.01 89.28 -14.64
C CYS A 883 -31.71 90.04 -14.35
N VAL A 884 -30.62 89.32 -14.07
CA VAL A 884 -29.33 89.94 -13.72
C VAL A 884 -28.81 90.73 -14.92
N GLY A 885 -28.70 92.05 -14.77
CA GLY A 885 -28.28 92.98 -15.83
C GLY A 885 -29.40 93.80 -16.47
N ASP A 886 -30.68 93.52 -16.18
CA ASP A 886 -31.81 94.38 -16.58
C ASP A 886 -31.99 95.48 -15.52
N PHE A 887 -31.32 96.62 -15.74
CA PHE A 887 -31.31 97.72 -14.78
C PHE A 887 -32.51 98.64 -14.96
N ASN A 888 -33.19 98.58 -16.10
CA ASN A 888 -34.35 99.41 -16.41
C ASN A 888 -35.70 98.67 -16.23
N ASN A 889 -35.65 97.37 -15.90
CA ASN A 889 -36.78 96.43 -15.72
C ASN A 889 -37.66 96.29 -16.97
N ASP A 890 -37.10 96.35 -18.17
CA ASP A 890 -37.82 96.15 -19.44
C ASP A 890 -37.86 94.70 -19.92
N MET A 891 -37.32 93.78 -19.10
CA MET A 891 -37.22 92.33 -19.34
C MET A 891 -36.25 91.95 -20.47
N THR A 892 -35.40 92.87 -20.91
CA THR A 892 -34.31 92.61 -21.85
C THR A 892 -33.01 93.20 -21.34
N VAL A 893 -31.90 92.47 -21.44
CA VAL A 893 -30.57 93.02 -21.09
C VAL A 893 -29.97 93.65 -22.36
N GLY A 894 -30.19 94.95 -22.53
CA GLY A 894 -29.97 95.65 -23.80
C GLY A 894 -28.93 96.76 -23.76
N VAL A 895 -28.87 97.50 -24.87
CA VAL A 895 -28.03 98.71 -24.98
C VAL A 895 -28.43 99.76 -23.93
N ASP A 896 -29.70 99.82 -23.55
CA ASP A 896 -30.19 100.77 -22.57
C ASP A 896 -29.65 100.47 -21.16
N ASP A 897 -29.52 99.20 -20.77
CA ASP A 897 -28.89 98.78 -19.51
C ASP A 897 -27.37 98.97 -19.54
N LEU A 898 -26.74 98.71 -20.69
CA LEU A 898 -25.31 99.00 -20.88
C LEU A 898 -25.02 100.49 -20.71
N LEU A 899 -25.91 101.36 -21.19
CA LEU A 899 -25.76 102.81 -21.02
C LEU A 899 -25.95 103.23 -19.57
N ILE A 900 -26.85 102.60 -18.81
CA ILE A 900 -27.01 102.81 -17.37
C ILE A 900 -25.71 102.44 -16.64
N MET A 901 -25.12 101.29 -16.96
CA MET A 901 -23.87 100.82 -16.35
C MET A 901 -22.67 101.71 -16.70
N LEU A 902 -22.49 102.06 -17.97
CA LEU A 902 -21.39 102.92 -18.43
C LEU A 902 -21.47 104.33 -17.83
N ALA A 903 -22.67 104.81 -17.48
CA ALA A 903 -22.85 106.12 -16.85
C ALA A 903 -22.34 106.16 -15.40
N VAL A 904 -22.20 105.01 -14.75
CA VAL A 904 -21.80 104.89 -13.33
C VAL A 904 -20.48 104.14 -13.13
N ILE A 905 -19.79 103.72 -14.20
CA ILE A 905 -18.44 103.12 -14.10
C ILE A 905 -17.47 104.05 -13.37
N GLY A 906 -16.80 103.50 -12.36
CA GLY A 906 -15.86 104.20 -11.48
C GLY A 906 -16.52 104.89 -10.28
N LEU A 907 -17.83 104.74 -10.08
CA LEU A 907 -18.53 105.16 -8.86
C LEU A 907 -18.57 104.01 -7.83
N SER A 908 -18.53 104.37 -6.55
CA SER A 908 -18.64 103.46 -5.41
C SER A 908 -20.00 103.59 -4.73
N ASN A 909 -20.57 102.48 -4.25
CA ASN A 909 -21.89 102.35 -3.60
C ASN A 909 -23.13 102.29 -4.50
N GLU A 910 -22.98 101.96 -5.79
CA GLU A 910 -24.12 101.67 -6.69
C GLU A 910 -24.46 100.18 -6.65
N LEU A 911 -25.31 99.77 -5.70
CA LEU A 911 -25.64 98.37 -5.43
C LEU A 911 -26.36 97.63 -6.58
N SER A 912 -26.99 98.36 -7.51
CA SER A 912 -27.72 97.74 -8.61
C SER A 912 -26.81 97.35 -9.77
N THR A 913 -25.67 98.00 -9.95
CA THR A 913 -24.73 97.79 -11.08
C THR A 913 -23.40 97.16 -10.65
N ASP A 914 -23.19 96.98 -9.34
CA ASP A 914 -22.13 96.16 -8.74
C ASP A 914 -22.56 94.68 -8.78
N LEU A 915 -22.32 94.04 -9.94
CA LEU A 915 -22.77 92.69 -10.23
C LEU A 915 -21.92 91.61 -9.53
N ASN A 916 -20.68 91.95 -9.18
CA ASN A 916 -19.79 91.03 -8.47
C ASN A 916 -19.77 91.25 -6.94
N GLY A 917 -20.44 92.29 -6.45
CA GLY A 917 -20.62 92.58 -5.03
C GLY A 917 -19.37 93.14 -4.34
N ASN A 918 -18.43 93.74 -5.08
CA ASN A 918 -17.17 94.25 -4.55
C ASN A 918 -17.27 95.68 -3.96
N GLY A 919 -18.44 96.31 -4.05
CA GLY A 919 -18.74 97.65 -3.53
C GLY A 919 -18.51 98.80 -4.52
N ALA A 920 -18.12 98.51 -5.76
CA ALA A 920 -17.91 99.48 -6.83
C ALA A 920 -18.53 98.96 -8.15
N THR A 921 -18.86 99.87 -9.06
CA THR A 921 -19.14 99.49 -10.46
C THR A 921 -17.91 99.74 -11.29
N ASP A 922 -17.20 98.68 -11.67
CA ASP A 922 -15.94 98.75 -12.40
C ASP A 922 -15.95 97.89 -13.69
N VAL A 923 -14.77 97.67 -14.26
CA VAL A 923 -14.64 96.94 -15.53
C VAL A 923 -15.02 95.47 -15.36
N ASP A 924 -14.85 94.88 -14.16
CA ASP A 924 -15.20 93.49 -13.90
C ASP A 924 -16.72 93.29 -13.83
N ASP A 925 -17.46 94.29 -13.36
CA ASP A 925 -18.93 94.31 -13.45
C ASP A 925 -19.38 94.44 -14.91
N LEU A 926 -18.72 95.28 -15.70
CA LEU A 926 -19.01 95.39 -17.14
C LEU A 926 -18.74 94.05 -17.87
N LEU A 927 -17.68 93.33 -17.52
CA LEU A 927 -17.44 91.99 -18.06
C LEU A 927 -18.53 90.99 -17.64
N THR A 928 -19.03 91.09 -16.41
CA THR A 928 -20.13 90.26 -15.91
C THR A 928 -21.43 90.57 -16.65
N PHE A 929 -21.73 91.84 -16.86
CA PHE A 929 -22.88 92.32 -17.63
C PHE A 929 -22.85 91.85 -19.10
N LEU A 930 -21.68 91.88 -19.75
CA LEU A 930 -21.54 91.45 -21.15
C LEU A 930 -21.86 89.95 -21.37
N GLN A 931 -21.83 89.12 -20.32
CA GLN A 931 -22.24 87.72 -20.41
C GLN A 931 -23.77 87.58 -20.51
N ALA A 932 -24.52 88.53 -19.95
CA ALA A 932 -25.97 88.59 -20.01
C ALA A 932 -26.48 89.49 -21.17
N PHE A 933 -25.60 90.18 -21.90
CA PHE A 933 -25.99 91.14 -22.94
C PHE A 933 -26.69 90.46 -24.11
N GLY A 934 -27.91 90.92 -24.41
CA GLY A 934 -28.79 90.35 -25.44
C GLY A 934 -29.71 89.23 -24.94
N VAL A 935 -29.75 88.97 -23.63
CA VAL A 935 -30.71 88.02 -23.02
C VAL A 935 -32.11 88.63 -22.99
N ASP A 936 -33.09 87.86 -23.48
CA ASP A 936 -34.52 88.13 -23.32
C ASP A 936 -35.04 87.30 -22.14
N CYS A 937 -35.45 87.96 -21.07
CA CYS A 937 -35.85 87.33 -19.82
C CYS A 937 -37.32 86.87 -19.83
N SER A 938 -38.00 86.91 -20.99
CA SER A 938 -39.41 86.51 -21.12
C SER A 938 -39.68 84.99 -21.25
N TYR A 939 -38.66 84.12 -21.30
CA TYR A 939 -38.81 82.70 -21.64
C TYR A 939 -38.50 81.66 -20.55
N ASN A 940 -38.16 82.05 -19.32
CA ASN A 940 -38.10 81.11 -18.18
C ASN A 940 -39.30 81.36 -17.25
N LEU A 941 -40.42 80.72 -17.58
CA LEU A 941 -41.59 80.51 -16.71
C LEU A 941 -41.75 79.03 -16.42
#